data_AF-A0A5N5L9T6-F1
#
_entry.id   AF-A0A5N5L9T6-F1
#
_cell.length_a   1.000
_cell.length_b   1.000
_cell.length_c   1.000
_cell.angle_alpha   90.00
_cell.angle_beta   90.00
_cell.angle_gamma   90.00
#
_symmetry.space_group_name_H-M   'P 1'
#
loop_
_entity.id
_entity.type
_entity.pdbx_description
1 polymer ?
#
loop_
_entity_poly.entity_id
_entity_poly.type
_entity_poly.pdbx_seq_one_letter_code
_entity_poly.pdbx_strand_id
1 'polypeptide(L)'
;MQPISSSFSLSGGGTDRLSLLAFKAQITADPLGSLSSWNESLHFCEWSGVTCGRRHQRAVELDLHSCKLAGSLSPHIGNLSFLRILDLSSNSFSQNIPQELGRLFRLLQLNLENNTFTGEIPANISYCSNLQLIDLRGNDLIGKIPAELGSLLNLQACLLSANHLVGEIPLSFENLSSVESIRVGDNHLQGSIPYGIGKLKRLKKLTVGLNNLSGTIPPSMYNLSSLTFLSVQINQFHGSLPSDLGRKLPSLEVLSFYDNKFNGPIPVTIFNASTLSIIDLGNNNFTGKVPPFPNLPNLQYLDFGSNDLGNGEEGDLIFLHSLANCTNSENLDGSFKEGLNLHKYVKMALPDHVMEVVDPVLLREVEETSSTASDRMRGIGNDKALECLVSIIEGHSPWNQEAWTASVKSLSQQMVPAVLKVENESCSRRQRERSLNCGVICEDGVGSTVRGDDDATVASPAPTALHGVTPFMDLTEEEFERIYTGVLGGGTVPVEKGSVSFMDASGLPGSFDWREKGAVTDVKMQGSCGSCWAFSATGSVEGANFIATGKLLNLSEQQLVDCDRVDSFRFALSISYSDQLDTITASTNNLGLHTSPQFEECDKTDKASCDDGCGGGLMTNAYRYLIEAGGLQEESSYPYTGKRGECKFDPEKIAVKVANFTKIAVDENQIAANLVHHGPLAIGLNAIFMQTYIGGVSCPLICGKKWLNHGVLLVGYGARGYSILRFSYKPYWIIKNSWGKHWGEKGYYRLCRGHGTCGMNQMVSAVVTKVA
;
A
#
# COMPACT_ATOMS: atom_id res chain seq x y z
N MET A 1 -64.49 32.93 -29.37
CA MET A 1 -63.32 32.95 -30.27
C MET A 1 -62.09 32.58 -29.46
N GLN A 2 -61.27 31.70 -30.03
CA GLN A 2 -60.37 30.75 -29.36
C GLN A 2 -59.20 31.37 -28.57
N PRO A 3 -58.68 30.66 -27.55
CA PRO A 3 -57.32 30.89 -27.07
C PRO A 3 -56.33 30.32 -28.10
N ILE A 4 -55.34 31.13 -28.47
CA ILE A 4 -54.27 30.71 -29.38
C ILE A 4 -53.36 29.74 -28.62
N SER A 5 -53.52 28.45 -28.92
CA SER A 5 -52.52 27.42 -28.63
C SER A 5 -51.37 27.56 -29.63
N SER A 6 -50.27 28.18 -29.23
CA SER A 6 -49.00 28.04 -29.96
C SER A 6 -48.22 26.89 -29.33
N SER A 7 -48.51 25.67 -29.79
CA SER A 7 -47.59 24.55 -29.65
C SER A 7 -46.32 24.87 -30.45
N PHE A 8 -45.32 25.46 -29.78
CA PHE A 8 -43.97 25.50 -30.31
C PHE A 8 -43.44 24.07 -30.35
N SER A 9 -43.42 23.46 -31.53
CA SER A 9 -42.52 22.35 -31.79
C SER A 9 -41.10 22.90 -31.69
N LEU A 10 -40.50 22.83 -30.49
CA LEU A 10 -39.08 23.10 -30.32
C LEU A 10 -38.33 22.19 -31.29
N SER A 11 -37.53 22.79 -32.18
CA SER A 11 -36.53 22.06 -32.94
C SER A 11 -35.69 21.23 -31.96
N GLY A 12 -35.23 20.04 -32.36
CA GLY A 12 -34.52 19.14 -31.44
C GLY A 12 -33.34 19.77 -30.70
N GLY A 13 -32.69 20.79 -31.27
CA GLY A 13 -31.62 21.56 -30.60
C GLY A 13 -32.10 22.46 -29.45
N GLY A 14 -33.36 22.93 -29.48
CA GLY A 14 -33.96 23.69 -28.37
C GLY A 14 -34.14 22.83 -27.12
N THR A 15 -34.48 21.55 -27.28
CA THR A 15 -34.62 20.60 -26.18
C THR A 15 -33.26 20.28 -25.52
N ASP A 16 -32.19 20.14 -26.30
CA ASP A 16 -30.85 19.84 -25.77
C ASP A 16 -30.33 20.99 -24.92
N ARG A 17 -30.40 22.24 -25.44
CA ARG A 17 -30.01 23.44 -24.69
C ARG A 17 -30.74 23.53 -23.34
N LEU A 18 -32.06 23.37 -23.33
CA LEU A 18 -32.84 23.44 -22.10
C LEU A 18 -32.47 22.34 -21.10
N SER A 19 -32.20 21.14 -21.60
CA SER A 19 -31.81 20.00 -20.77
C SER A 19 -30.42 20.20 -20.14
N LEU A 20 -29.47 20.74 -20.91
CA LEU A 20 -28.14 21.10 -20.42
C LEU A 20 -28.19 22.26 -19.41
N LEU A 21 -29.04 23.28 -19.63
CA LEU A 21 -29.23 24.33 -18.63
C LEU A 21 -29.89 23.81 -17.35
N ALA A 22 -30.86 22.89 -17.47
CA ALA A 22 -31.46 22.21 -16.33
C ALA A 22 -30.47 21.29 -15.59
N PHE A 23 -29.47 20.75 -16.29
CA PHE A 23 -28.32 20.07 -15.67
C PHE A 23 -27.43 21.07 -14.93
N LYS A 24 -27.02 22.17 -15.58
CA LYS A 24 -26.21 23.23 -14.95
C LYS A 24 -26.87 23.82 -13.71
N ALA A 25 -28.20 23.92 -13.69
CA ALA A 25 -28.95 24.41 -12.53
C ALA A 25 -28.87 23.49 -11.30
N GLN A 26 -28.50 22.21 -11.46
CA GLN A 26 -28.26 21.28 -10.34
C GLN A 26 -26.81 21.29 -9.84
N ILE A 27 -25.93 22.07 -10.48
CA ILE A 27 -24.54 22.21 -10.07
C ILE A 27 -24.45 23.27 -8.97
N THR A 28 -24.00 22.85 -7.79
CA THR A 28 -23.86 23.70 -6.61
C THR A 28 -22.46 24.29 -6.49
N ALA A 29 -21.43 23.64 -7.05
CA ALA A 29 -20.08 24.18 -7.12
C ALA A 29 -19.41 23.88 -8.47
N ASP A 30 -18.76 24.90 -9.03
CA ASP A 30 -17.93 24.83 -10.24
C ASP A 30 -16.64 25.65 -10.00
N PRO A 31 -15.69 25.13 -9.21
CA PRO A 31 -14.52 25.90 -8.78
C PRO A 31 -13.54 26.19 -9.92
N LEU A 32 -13.56 25.38 -10.98
CA LEU A 32 -12.70 25.57 -12.16
C LEU A 32 -13.36 26.44 -13.23
N GLY A 33 -14.64 26.81 -13.06
CA GLY A 33 -15.41 27.54 -14.07
C GLY A 33 -15.57 26.74 -15.37
N SER A 34 -15.61 25.40 -15.27
CA SER A 34 -15.73 24.49 -16.41
C SER A 34 -17.02 24.71 -17.19
N LEU A 35 -18.08 25.21 -16.53
CA LEU A 35 -19.37 25.52 -17.14
C LEU A 35 -19.54 27.01 -17.48
N SER A 36 -18.46 27.79 -17.48
CA SER A 36 -18.48 29.24 -17.77
C SER A 36 -18.97 29.56 -19.19
N SER A 37 -18.65 28.71 -20.16
CA SER A 37 -19.10 28.83 -21.55
C SER A 37 -20.59 28.53 -21.74
N TRP A 38 -21.26 27.92 -20.75
CA TRP A 38 -22.67 27.54 -20.80
C TRP A 38 -23.56 28.75 -20.53
N ASN A 39 -23.66 29.64 -21.52
CA ASN A 39 -24.40 30.90 -21.45
C ASN A 39 -25.25 31.12 -22.71
N GLU A 40 -25.98 32.24 -22.76
CA GLU A 40 -26.86 32.56 -23.90
C GLU A 40 -26.13 33.06 -25.14
N SER A 41 -24.86 33.44 -25.01
CA SER A 41 -24.06 34.04 -26.08
C SER A 41 -23.51 33.02 -27.07
N LEU A 42 -23.36 31.76 -26.65
CA LEU A 42 -22.84 30.67 -27.48
C LEU A 42 -23.92 29.62 -27.76
N HIS A 43 -23.86 29.02 -28.94
CA HIS A 43 -24.65 27.82 -29.23
C HIS A 43 -24.16 26.67 -28.33
N PHE A 44 -25.07 25.82 -27.83
CA PHE A 44 -24.71 24.78 -26.85
C PHE A 44 -23.69 23.75 -27.37
N CYS A 45 -23.53 23.62 -28.69
CA CYS A 45 -22.49 22.79 -29.30
C CYS A 45 -21.07 23.37 -29.19
N GLU A 46 -20.95 24.62 -28.75
CA GLU A 46 -19.68 25.29 -28.49
C GLU A 46 -19.41 25.37 -26.97
N TRP A 47 -20.30 24.82 -26.15
CA TRP A 47 -20.11 24.74 -24.71
C TRP A 47 -19.04 23.71 -24.36
N SER A 48 -18.20 24.05 -23.39
CA SER A 48 -17.14 23.18 -22.88
C SER A 48 -17.75 21.86 -22.41
N GLY A 49 -17.19 20.74 -22.87
CA GLY A 49 -17.66 19.40 -22.56
C GLY A 49 -18.87 18.91 -23.37
N VAL A 50 -19.42 19.72 -24.28
CA VAL A 50 -20.55 19.31 -25.13
C VAL A 50 -20.08 19.09 -26.56
N THR A 51 -20.23 17.86 -27.07
CA THR A 51 -19.97 17.54 -28.47
C THR A 51 -21.27 17.26 -29.20
N CYS A 52 -21.48 17.93 -30.34
CA CYS A 52 -22.66 17.76 -31.17
C CYS A 52 -22.41 16.95 -32.45
N GLY A 53 -23.42 16.20 -32.86
CA GLY A 53 -23.40 15.47 -34.13
C GLY A 53 -23.45 16.42 -35.34
N ARG A 54 -22.51 16.26 -36.29
CA ARG A 54 -22.35 17.12 -37.48
C ARG A 54 -23.61 17.32 -38.32
N ARG A 55 -24.49 16.32 -38.39
CA ARG A 55 -25.68 16.33 -39.26
C ARG A 55 -26.91 17.00 -38.63
N HIS A 56 -27.08 16.86 -37.32
CA HIS A 56 -28.32 17.24 -36.63
C HIS A 56 -28.12 18.32 -35.57
N GLN A 57 -26.87 18.69 -35.28
CA GLN A 57 -26.50 19.64 -34.23
C GLN A 57 -27.19 19.30 -32.90
N ARG A 58 -27.19 18.00 -32.57
CA ARG A 58 -27.72 17.43 -31.32
C ARG A 58 -26.56 16.99 -30.45
N ALA A 59 -26.68 17.13 -29.14
CA ALA A 59 -25.67 16.64 -28.20
C ALA A 59 -25.54 15.12 -28.33
N VAL A 60 -24.34 14.66 -28.69
CA VAL A 60 -24.00 13.23 -28.81
C VAL A 60 -23.05 12.78 -27.70
N GLU A 61 -22.38 13.72 -27.05
CA GLU A 61 -21.45 13.45 -25.97
C GLU A 61 -21.45 14.62 -25.00
N LEU A 62 -21.52 14.28 -23.72
CA LEU A 62 -21.34 15.18 -22.60
C LEU A 62 -20.20 14.62 -21.77
N ASP A 63 -19.06 15.31 -21.83
CA ASP A 63 -17.86 14.95 -21.11
C ASP A 63 -17.46 16.10 -20.18
N LEU A 64 -17.60 15.86 -18.88
CA LEU A 64 -17.23 16.77 -17.81
C LEU A 64 -16.37 16.04 -16.78
N HIS A 65 -15.54 15.08 -17.22
CA HIS A 65 -14.65 14.35 -16.34
C HIS A 65 -13.70 15.28 -15.58
N SER A 66 -13.39 14.96 -14.32
CA SER A 66 -12.34 15.65 -13.52
C SER A 66 -12.51 17.17 -13.39
N CYS A 67 -13.73 17.69 -13.49
CA CYS A 67 -14.03 19.13 -13.45
C CYS A 67 -14.25 19.69 -12.03
N LYS A 68 -14.14 18.85 -10.99
CA LYS A 68 -14.43 19.20 -9.58
C LYS A 68 -15.84 19.77 -9.38
N LEU A 69 -16.79 19.35 -10.21
CA LEU A 69 -18.18 19.79 -10.13
C LEU A 69 -18.86 19.14 -8.92
N ALA A 70 -19.61 19.91 -8.14
CA ALA A 70 -20.48 19.38 -7.09
C ALA A 70 -21.94 19.68 -7.40
N GLY A 71 -22.85 18.82 -6.96
CA GLY A 71 -24.29 18.96 -7.23
C GLY A 71 -24.98 17.61 -7.35
N SER A 72 -26.03 17.54 -8.17
CA SER A 72 -26.73 16.29 -8.49
C SER A 72 -26.98 16.13 -9.99
N LEU A 73 -27.17 14.89 -10.44
CA LEU A 73 -27.46 14.60 -11.84
C LEU A 73 -28.94 14.86 -12.15
N SER A 74 -29.20 15.94 -12.90
CA SER A 74 -30.57 16.35 -13.27
C SER A 74 -31.32 15.26 -14.05
N PRO A 75 -32.57 14.92 -13.69
CA PRO A 75 -33.43 14.01 -14.46
C PRO A 75 -33.63 14.43 -15.93
N HIS A 76 -33.48 15.71 -16.23
CA HIS A 76 -33.57 16.24 -17.60
C HIS A 76 -32.47 15.72 -18.52
N ILE A 77 -31.41 15.10 -17.98
CA ILE A 77 -30.40 14.42 -18.78
C ILE A 77 -31.04 13.39 -19.72
N GLY A 78 -32.13 12.73 -19.31
CA GLY A 78 -32.87 11.75 -20.12
C GLY A 78 -33.52 12.33 -21.38
N ASN A 79 -33.57 13.66 -21.53
CA ASN A 79 -34.09 14.32 -22.74
C ASN A 79 -33.03 14.49 -23.85
N LEU A 80 -31.74 14.25 -23.55
CA LEU A 80 -30.65 14.29 -24.52
C LEU A 80 -30.67 13.02 -25.41
N SER A 81 -31.72 12.83 -26.19
CA SER A 81 -32.01 11.58 -26.92
C SER A 81 -31.00 11.16 -27.99
N PHE A 82 -29.99 11.97 -28.28
CA PHE A 82 -28.88 11.64 -29.19
C PHE A 82 -27.58 11.30 -28.45
N LEU A 83 -27.57 11.39 -27.11
CA LEU A 83 -26.40 11.14 -26.29
C LEU A 83 -25.92 9.70 -26.45
N ARG A 84 -24.62 9.54 -26.70
CA ARG A 84 -23.90 8.29 -26.87
C ARG A 84 -22.87 8.11 -25.76
N ILE A 85 -22.26 9.20 -25.30
CA ILE A 85 -21.28 9.19 -24.21
C ILE A 85 -21.76 10.17 -23.15
N LEU A 86 -21.85 9.69 -21.92
CA LEU A 86 -22.01 10.52 -20.73
C LEU A 86 -20.86 10.19 -19.78
N ASP A 87 -19.91 11.10 -19.68
CA ASP A 87 -18.78 11.00 -18.75
C ASP A 87 -18.84 12.15 -17.73
N LEU A 88 -19.08 11.78 -16.47
CA LEU A 88 -19.08 12.68 -15.31
C LEU A 88 -18.07 12.20 -14.25
N SER A 89 -17.12 11.36 -14.64
CA SER A 89 -16.21 10.70 -13.71
C SER A 89 -15.30 11.67 -12.95
N SER A 90 -14.88 11.26 -11.75
CA SER A 90 -13.98 12.04 -10.89
C SER A 90 -14.49 13.46 -10.60
N ASN A 91 -15.71 13.55 -10.09
CA ASN A 91 -16.36 14.79 -9.64
C ASN A 91 -16.93 14.59 -8.21
N SER A 92 -17.78 15.50 -7.76
CA SER A 92 -18.48 15.43 -6.48
C SER A 92 -20.00 15.45 -6.67
N PHE A 93 -20.50 14.74 -7.69
CA PHE A 93 -21.93 14.54 -7.86
C PHE A 93 -22.46 13.65 -6.73
N SER A 94 -23.63 14.01 -6.22
CA SER A 94 -24.30 13.35 -5.09
C SER A 94 -25.75 13.01 -5.45
N GLN A 95 -26.48 12.45 -4.47
CA GLN A 95 -27.87 11.99 -4.61
C GLN A 95 -28.00 10.79 -5.56
N ASN A 96 -29.24 10.43 -5.90
CA ASN A 96 -29.53 9.23 -6.67
C ASN A 96 -29.31 9.45 -8.17
N ILE A 97 -28.87 8.40 -8.85
CA ILE A 97 -28.88 8.35 -10.32
C ILE A 97 -30.35 8.39 -10.80
N PRO A 98 -30.75 9.33 -11.67
CA PRO A 98 -32.14 9.47 -12.08
C PRO A 98 -32.60 8.31 -12.98
N GLN A 99 -33.83 7.84 -12.78
CA GLN A 99 -34.42 6.75 -13.57
C GLN A 99 -34.61 7.12 -15.04
N GLU A 100 -34.70 8.42 -15.35
CA GLU A 100 -34.81 8.98 -16.69
C GLU A 100 -33.58 8.69 -17.56
N LEU A 101 -32.45 8.29 -16.98
CA LEU A 101 -31.26 7.89 -17.72
C LEU A 101 -31.55 6.73 -18.69
N GLY A 102 -32.51 5.86 -18.34
CA GLY A 102 -33.01 4.80 -19.22
C GLY A 102 -33.66 5.28 -20.52
N ARG A 103 -33.97 6.58 -20.67
CA ARG A 103 -34.49 7.17 -21.92
C ARG A 103 -33.40 7.39 -22.96
N LEU A 104 -32.12 7.28 -22.60
CA LEU A 104 -30.98 7.47 -23.48
C LEU A 104 -30.69 6.20 -24.32
N PHE A 105 -31.64 5.82 -25.18
CA PHE A 105 -31.58 4.57 -25.97
C PHE A 105 -30.37 4.46 -26.93
N ARG A 106 -29.63 5.55 -27.16
CA ARG A 106 -28.40 5.58 -27.97
C ARG A 106 -27.12 5.57 -27.15
N LEU A 107 -27.22 5.57 -25.83
CA LEU A 107 -26.08 5.59 -24.94
C LEU A 107 -25.23 4.34 -25.16
N LEU A 108 -23.93 4.55 -25.36
CA LEU A 108 -22.89 3.55 -25.53
C LEU A 108 -22.00 3.48 -24.29
N GLN A 109 -21.75 4.61 -23.65
CA GLN A 109 -20.91 4.70 -22.47
C GLN A 109 -21.57 5.57 -21.41
N LEU A 110 -21.70 4.98 -20.21
CA LEU A 110 -22.08 5.67 -19.00
C LEU A 110 -20.91 5.56 -18.02
N ASN A 111 -20.25 6.68 -17.75
CA ASN A 111 -19.16 6.75 -16.79
C ASN A 111 -19.49 7.77 -15.69
N LEU A 112 -19.79 7.25 -14.50
CA LEU A 112 -20.07 8.01 -13.28
C LEU A 112 -19.06 7.67 -12.17
N GLU A 113 -17.90 7.14 -12.55
CA GLU A 113 -16.87 6.68 -11.63
C GLU A 113 -16.40 7.80 -10.69
N ASN A 114 -16.02 7.44 -9.46
CA ASN A 114 -15.42 8.32 -8.47
C ASN A 114 -16.23 9.60 -8.22
N ASN A 115 -17.42 9.40 -7.65
CA ASN A 115 -18.37 10.44 -7.23
C ASN A 115 -18.97 10.02 -5.87
N THR A 116 -20.01 10.72 -5.41
CA THR A 116 -20.73 10.43 -4.16
C THR A 116 -22.20 10.08 -4.44
N PHE A 117 -22.48 9.40 -5.56
CA PHE A 117 -23.86 9.00 -5.88
C PHE A 117 -24.36 7.99 -4.85
N THR A 118 -25.58 8.24 -4.33
CA THR A 118 -26.24 7.42 -3.31
C THR A 118 -27.44 6.66 -3.89
N GLY A 119 -28.08 5.83 -3.07
CA GLY A 119 -29.30 5.12 -3.46
C GLY A 119 -29.05 3.91 -4.35
N GLU A 120 -30.12 3.36 -4.93
CA GLU A 120 -30.04 2.13 -5.73
C GLU A 120 -29.66 2.41 -7.19
N ILE A 121 -29.00 1.45 -7.83
CA ILE A 121 -28.77 1.47 -9.28
C ILE A 121 -30.12 1.37 -10.01
N PRO A 122 -30.51 2.34 -10.85
CA PRO A 122 -31.79 2.28 -11.55
C PRO A 122 -31.85 1.12 -12.56
N ALA A 123 -32.81 0.21 -12.38
CA ALA A 123 -33.04 -0.89 -13.33
C ALA A 123 -33.31 -0.41 -14.76
N ASN A 124 -33.87 0.80 -14.91
CA ASN A 124 -34.17 1.43 -16.20
C ASN A 124 -32.94 1.66 -17.08
N ILE A 125 -31.71 1.63 -16.53
CA ILE A 125 -30.48 1.69 -17.34
C ILE A 125 -30.45 0.55 -18.37
N SER A 126 -31.11 -0.59 -18.08
CA SER A 126 -31.29 -1.71 -19.01
C SER A 126 -31.98 -1.36 -20.33
N TYR A 127 -32.71 -0.23 -20.39
CA TYR A 127 -33.33 0.27 -21.63
C TYR A 127 -32.34 0.93 -22.60
N CYS A 128 -31.13 1.24 -22.15
CA CYS A 128 -30.03 1.67 -23.00
C CYS A 128 -29.44 0.45 -23.73
N SER A 129 -30.18 -0.17 -24.66
CA SER A 129 -29.82 -1.46 -25.26
C SER A 129 -28.51 -1.48 -26.07
N ASN A 130 -27.98 -0.30 -26.43
CA ASN A 130 -26.69 -0.17 -27.12
C ASN A 130 -25.50 0.01 -26.17
N LEU A 131 -25.73 0.03 -24.86
CA LEU A 131 -24.71 0.33 -23.86
C LEU A 131 -23.60 -0.74 -23.89
N GLN A 132 -22.37 -0.26 -23.96
CA GLN A 132 -21.14 -1.06 -24.04
C GLN A 132 -20.32 -0.95 -22.76
N LEU A 133 -20.39 0.19 -22.07
CA LEU A 133 -19.70 0.45 -20.81
C LEU A 133 -20.68 1.01 -19.78
N ILE A 134 -20.73 0.37 -18.63
CA ILE A 134 -21.25 0.94 -17.37
C ILE A 134 -20.07 1.01 -16.40
N ASP A 135 -19.71 2.20 -15.99
CA ASP A 135 -18.74 2.44 -14.92
C ASP A 135 -19.38 3.28 -13.81
N LEU A 136 -19.62 2.64 -12.66
CA LEU A 136 -20.19 3.23 -11.44
C LEU A 136 -19.23 3.04 -10.26
N ARG A 137 -17.95 2.75 -10.51
CA ARG A 137 -16.98 2.47 -9.44
C ARG A 137 -16.80 3.66 -8.50
N GLY A 138 -16.48 3.41 -7.23
CA GLY A 138 -16.14 4.46 -6.27
C GLY A 138 -17.29 5.45 -6.04
N ASN A 139 -18.42 4.94 -5.57
CA ASN A 139 -19.60 5.72 -5.20
C ASN A 139 -20.20 5.14 -3.91
N ASP A 140 -21.26 5.76 -3.40
CA ASP A 140 -21.98 5.34 -2.19
C ASP A 140 -23.29 4.58 -2.53
N LEU A 141 -23.30 3.83 -3.64
CA LEU A 141 -24.50 3.13 -4.12
C LEU A 141 -24.85 1.96 -3.19
N ILE A 142 -26.14 1.83 -2.89
CA ILE A 142 -26.70 0.80 -2.01
C ILE A 142 -27.67 -0.11 -2.76
N GLY A 143 -28.20 -1.11 -2.06
CA GLY A 143 -29.20 -2.02 -2.60
C GLY A 143 -28.60 -3.10 -3.50
N LYS A 144 -29.46 -3.78 -4.26
CA LYS A 144 -29.06 -4.92 -5.10
C LYS A 144 -28.59 -4.48 -6.48
N ILE A 145 -27.71 -5.27 -7.09
CA ILE A 145 -27.43 -5.16 -8.52
C ILE A 145 -28.71 -5.56 -9.28
N PRO A 146 -29.29 -4.68 -10.12
CA PRO A 146 -30.52 -5.00 -10.85
C PRO A 146 -30.31 -6.15 -11.83
N ALA A 147 -31.17 -7.16 -11.78
CA ALA A 147 -31.09 -8.32 -12.67
C ALA A 147 -31.34 -7.93 -14.14
N GLU A 148 -32.05 -6.84 -14.38
CA GLU A 148 -32.35 -6.27 -15.69
C GLU A 148 -31.07 -5.86 -16.45
N LEU A 149 -29.97 -5.53 -15.75
CA LEU A 149 -28.70 -5.25 -16.42
C LEU A 149 -28.20 -6.44 -17.26
N GLY A 150 -28.61 -7.67 -16.92
CA GLY A 150 -28.33 -8.88 -17.71
C GLY A 150 -28.97 -8.89 -19.10
N SER A 151 -29.88 -7.96 -19.43
CA SER A 151 -30.45 -7.84 -20.79
C SER A 151 -29.58 -7.02 -21.75
N LEU A 152 -28.51 -6.39 -21.27
CA LEU A 152 -27.62 -5.55 -22.08
C LEU A 152 -26.62 -6.40 -22.88
N LEU A 153 -27.09 -7.02 -23.96
CA LEU A 153 -26.29 -7.97 -24.76
C LEU A 153 -25.04 -7.36 -25.43
N ASN A 154 -25.00 -6.05 -25.59
CA ASN A 154 -23.87 -5.29 -26.15
C ASN A 154 -22.86 -4.85 -25.09
N LEU A 155 -23.14 -5.10 -23.80
CA LEU A 155 -22.29 -4.66 -22.71
C LEU A 155 -20.96 -5.41 -22.75
N GLN A 156 -19.86 -4.65 -22.80
CA GLN A 156 -18.49 -5.14 -22.82
C GLN A 156 -17.85 -5.01 -21.44
N ALA A 157 -18.21 -3.98 -20.67
CA ALA A 157 -17.69 -3.76 -19.34
C ALA A 157 -18.79 -3.33 -18.36
N CYS A 158 -18.89 -4.06 -17.25
CA CYS A 158 -19.75 -3.75 -16.11
C CYS A 158 -18.86 -3.56 -14.88
N LEU A 159 -18.67 -2.31 -14.46
CA LEU A 159 -17.74 -1.92 -13.41
C LEU A 159 -18.52 -1.26 -12.27
N LEU A 160 -18.69 -1.98 -11.16
CA LEU A 160 -19.52 -1.61 -10.00
C LEU A 160 -18.74 -1.70 -8.68
N SER A 161 -17.40 -1.77 -8.74
CA SER A 161 -16.55 -1.98 -7.57
C SER A 161 -16.51 -0.77 -6.64
N ALA A 162 -16.14 -0.94 -5.37
CA ALA A 162 -16.05 0.12 -4.36
C ALA A 162 -17.37 0.89 -4.21
N ASN A 163 -18.39 0.18 -3.71
CA ASN A 163 -19.72 0.69 -3.37
C ASN A 163 -20.26 -0.07 -2.14
N HIS A 164 -21.51 0.19 -1.74
CA HIS A 164 -22.21 -0.49 -0.64
C HIS A 164 -23.28 -1.48 -1.14
N LEU A 165 -23.06 -2.12 -2.29
CA LEU A 165 -24.03 -3.03 -2.90
C LEU A 165 -24.18 -4.32 -2.09
N VAL A 166 -25.42 -4.79 -1.96
CA VAL A 166 -25.80 -5.99 -1.18
C VAL A 166 -26.50 -7.02 -2.06
N GLY A 167 -26.74 -8.22 -1.51
CA GLY A 167 -27.42 -9.30 -2.22
C GLY A 167 -26.46 -10.12 -3.10
N GLU A 168 -26.99 -10.81 -4.10
CA GLU A 168 -26.23 -11.75 -4.93
C GLU A 168 -25.83 -11.13 -6.27
N ILE A 169 -24.77 -11.68 -6.89
CA ILE A 169 -24.47 -11.40 -8.30
C ILE A 169 -25.63 -11.97 -9.14
N PRO A 170 -26.33 -11.16 -9.96
CA PRO A 170 -27.53 -11.62 -10.64
C PRO A 170 -27.28 -12.79 -11.59
N LEU A 171 -28.13 -13.82 -11.52
CA LEU A 171 -28.07 -14.97 -12.43
C LEU A 171 -28.14 -14.55 -13.91
N SER A 172 -28.88 -13.48 -14.21
CA SER A 172 -29.05 -12.93 -15.55
C SER A 172 -27.74 -12.45 -16.19
N PHE A 173 -26.66 -12.26 -15.43
CA PHE A 173 -25.34 -11.92 -15.98
C PHE A 173 -24.79 -13.03 -16.89
N GLU A 174 -25.35 -14.26 -16.82
CA GLU A 174 -25.03 -15.32 -17.78
C GLU A 174 -25.42 -14.99 -19.23
N ASN A 175 -26.30 -14.00 -19.45
CA ASN A 175 -26.75 -13.60 -20.78
C ASN A 175 -25.86 -12.54 -21.43
N LEU A 176 -24.87 -11.98 -20.72
CA LEU A 176 -24.01 -10.89 -21.20
C LEU A 176 -22.96 -11.38 -22.22
N SER A 177 -23.41 -11.84 -23.37
CA SER A 177 -22.57 -12.54 -24.36
C SER A 177 -21.39 -11.73 -24.92
N SER A 178 -21.45 -10.39 -24.86
CA SER A 178 -20.37 -9.50 -25.30
C SER A 178 -19.38 -9.10 -24.20
N VAL A 179 -19.62 -9.49 -22.94
CA VAL A 179 -18.86 -8.95 -21.81
C VAL A 179 -17.43 -9.45 -21.79
N GLU A 180 -16.51 -8.50 -21.60
CA GLU A 180 -15.08 -8.73 -21.46
C GLU A 180 -14.62 -8.49 -20.02
N SER A 181 -15.31 -7.62 -19.27
CA SER A 181 -14.92 -7.27 -17.90
C SER A 181 -16.12 -7.14 -16.97
N ILE A 182 -16.13 -7.94 -15.90
CA ILE A 182 -17.08 -7.81 -14.79
C ILE A 182 -16.27 -7.50 -13.54
N ARG A 183 -16.50 -6.33 -12.94
CA ARG A 183 -15.83 -5.91 -11.71
C ARG A 183 -16.83 -5.47 -10.67
N VAL A 184 -17.04 -6.29 -9.65
CA VAL A 184 -18.00 -6.06 -8.55
C VAL A 184 -17.34 -6.21 -7.18
N GLY A 185 -16.02 -6.02 -7.12
CA GLY A 185 -15.25 -6.13 -5.88
C GLY A 185 -15.51 -4.97 -4.92
N ASP A 186 -15.08 -5.10 -3.67
CA ASP A 186 -15.19 -4.06 -2.64
C ASP A 186 -16.63 -3.58 -2.45
N ASN A 187 -17.47 -4.52 -1.99
CA ASN A 187 -18.91 -4.35 -1.76
C ASN A 187 -19.35 -5.30 -0.63
N HIS A 188 -20.66 -5.39 -0.38
CA HIS A 188 -21.26 -6.31 0.61
C HIS A 188 -22.06 -7.45 -0.05
N LEU A 189 -21.61 -7.93 -1.21
CA LEU A 189 -22.27 -9.01 -1.95
C LEU A 189 -22.09 -10.35 -1.22
N GLN A 190 -23.11 -11.20 -1.33
CA GLN A 190 -23.18 -12.53 -0.72
C GLN A 190 -23.64 -13.59 -1.74
N GLY A 191 -23.74 -14.84 -1.30
CA GLY A 191 -24.07 -15.96 -2.18
C GLY A 191 -22.86 -16.46 -2.96
N SER A 192 -23.07 -17.07 -4.13
CA SER A 192 -22.01 -17.64 -4.96
C SER A 192 -21.90 -16.97 -6.33
N ILE A 193 -20.80 -17.23 -7.04
CA ILE A 193 -20.65 -16.81 -8.42
C ILE A 193 -21.61 -17.63 -9.31
N PRO A 194 -22.52 -17.01 -10.08
CA PRO A 194 -23.43 -17.75 -10.97
C PRO A 194 -22.69 -18.68 -11.93
N TYR A 195 -23.10 -19.95 -11.97
CA TYR A 195 -22.47 -20.98 -12.81
C TYR A 195 -22.43 -20.59 -14.30
N GLY A 196 -23.43 -19.83 -14.76
CA GLY A 196 -23.55 -19.34 -16.13
C GLY A 196 -22.44 -18.39 -16.57
N ILE A 197 -21.70 -17.77 -15.64
CA ILE A 197 -20.53 -16.91 -15.98
C ILE A 197 -19.46 -17.69 -16.74
N GLY A 198 -19.30 -19.00 -16.47
CA GLY A 198 -18.38 -19.86 -17.21
C GLY A 198 -18.75 -20.10 -18.69
N LYS A 199 -19.91 -19.60 -19.15
CA LYS A 199 -20.32 -19.63 -20.58
C LYS A 199 -19.81 -18.41 -21.36
N LEU A 200 -19.39 -17.35 -20.69
CA LEU A 200 -19.06 -16.05 -21.28
C LEU A 200 -17.68 -16.09 -21.96
N LYS A 201 -17.62 -16.56 -23.21
CA LYS A 201 -16.37 -16.81 -23.94
C LYS A 201 -15.51 -15.57 -24.20
N ARG A 202 -16.07 -14.36 -24.07
CA ARG A 202 -15.35 -13.09 -24.21
C ARG A 202 -14.78 -12.55 -22.90
N LEU A 203 -15.14 -13.14 -21.76
CA LEU A 203 -14.75 -12.64 -20.45
C LEU A 203 -13.23 -12.75 -20.25
N LYS A 204 -12.58 -11.59 -20.13
CA LYS A 204 -11.14 -11.45 -19.87
C LYS A 204 -10.86 -11.17 -18.41
N LYS A 205 -11.71 -10.36 -17.76
CA LYS A 205 -11.47 -9.88 -16.38
C LYS A 205 -12.69 -10.15 -15.51
N LEU A 206 -12.47 -10.89 -14.43
CA LEU A 206 -13.45 -11.06 -13.36
C LEU A 206 -12.83 -10.69 -12.02
N THR A 207 -13.37 -9.66 -11.37
CA THR A 207 -12.95 -9.24 -10.03
C THR A 207 -14.15 -9.16 -9.11
N VAL A 208 -14.18 -10.04 -8.10
CA VAL A 208 -15.25 -10.13 -7.10
C VAL A 208 -14.70 -10.07 -5.66
N GLY A 209 -13.42 -9.72 -5.51
CA GLY A 209 -12.75 -9.67 -4.22
C GLY A 209 -13.34 -8.65 -3.24
N LEU A 210 -12.99 -8.73 -1.96
CA LEU A 210 -13.48 -7.83 -0.90
C LEU A 210 -15.02 -7.84 -0.83
N ASN A 211 -15.59 -9.01 -0.61
CA ASN A 211 -17.04 -9.21 -0.47
C ASN A 211 -17.32 -10.32 0.57
N ASN A 212 -18.58 -10.69 0.72
CA ASN A 212 -19.03 -11.76 1.60
C ASN A 212 -19.51 -13.00 0.80
N LEU A 213 -18.93 -13.23 -0.39
CA LEU A 213 -19.26 -14.35 -1.29
C LEU A 213 -18.72 -15.67 -0.75
N SER A 214 -19.37 -16.77 -1.10
CA SER A 214 -19.07 -18.12 -0.62
C SER A 214 -19.32 -19.17 -1.70
N GLY A 215 -19.09 -20.44 -1.36
CA GLY A 215 -19.22 -21.57 -2.28
C GLY A 215 -17.92 -21.83 -3.05
N THR A 216 -18.03 -22.49 -4.19
CA THR A 216 -16.88 -22.82 -5.05
C THR A 216 -16.84 -21.92 -6.28
N ILE A 217 -15.66 -21.74 -6.86
CA ILE A 217 -15.54 -21.15 -8.20
C ILE A 217 -16.12 -22.16 -9.22
N PRO A 218 -17.10 -21.75 -10.05
CA PRO A 218 -17.69 -22.63 -11.05
C PRO A 218 -16.63 -23.31 -11.92
N PRO A 219 -16.62 -24.66 -12.02
CA PRO A 219 -15.60 -25.38 -12.80
C PRO A 219 -15.50 -24.96 -14.27
N SER A 220 -16.61 -24.49 -14.85
CA SER A 220 -16.70 -23.95 -16.20
C SER A 220 -15.84 -22.70 -16.41
N MET A 221 -15.60 -21.90 -15.36
CA MET A 221 -14.77 -20.69 -15.44
C MET A 221 -13.30 -21.01 -15.65
N TYR A 222 -12.82 -22.12 -15.10
CA TYR A 222 -11.46 -22.59 -15.36
C TYR A 222 -11.24 -23.02 -16.80
N ASN A 223 -12.28 -23.04 -17.64
CA ASN A 223 -12.21 -23.37 -19.07
C ASN A 223 -12.44 -22.16 -19.99
N LEU A 224 -12.32 -20.94 -19.45
CA LEU A 224 -12.39 -19.68 -20.20
C LEU A 224 -10.99 -19.28 -20.64
N SER A 225 -10.56 -19.75 -21.82
CA SER A 225 -9.22 -19.46 -22.36
C SER A 225 -8.93 -17.97 -22.61
N SER A 226 -9.97 -17.13 -22.65
CA SER A 226 -9.90 -15.67 -22.76
C SER A 226 -9.60 -14.96 -21.44
N LEU A 227 -9.71 -15.65 -20.29
CA LEU A 227 -9.53 -15.05 -18.98
C LEU A 227 -8.05 -14.70 -18.75
N THR A 228 -7.78 -13.43 -18.50
CA THR A 228 -6.45 -12.90 -18.18
C THR A 228 -6.35 -12.46 -16.72
N PHE A 229 -7.47 -12.07 -16.10
CA PHE A 229 -7.51 -11.57 -14.73
C PHE A 229 -8.63 -12.22 -13.95
N LEU A 230 -8.28 -13.00 -12.92
CA LEU A 230 -9.23 -13.62 -12.00
C LEU A 230 -8.85 -13.26 -10.55
N SER A 231 -9.66 -12.42 -9.91
CA SER A 231 -9.49 -12.07 -8.50
C SER A 231 -10.76 -12.31 -7.71
N VAL A 232 -10.64 -13.10 -6.64
CA VAL A 232 -11.68 -13.50 -5.69
C VAL A 232 -11.26 -13.26 -4.24
N GLN A 233 -10.17 -12.50 -4.03
CA GLN A 233 -9.53 -12.26 -2.74
C GLN A 233 -10.50 -11.77 -1.66
N ILE A 234 -10.23 -12.08 -0.39
CA ILE A 234 -10.98 -11.61 0.80
C ILE A 234 -12.47 -11.91 0.64
N ASN A 235 -12.80 -13.20 0.73
CA ASN A 235 -14.15 -13.75 0.63
C ASN A 235 -14.23 -15.04 1.47
N GLN A 236 -15.28 -15.84 1.28
CA GLN A 236 -15.50 -17.13 1.95
C GLN A 236 -15.51 -18.30 0.94
N PHE A 237 -14.80 -18.18 -0.19
CA PHE A 237 -14.73 -19.24 -1.20
C PHE A 237 -13.95 -20.44 -0.69
N HIS A 238 -14.38 -21.64 -1.10
CA HIS A 238 -13.72 -22.90 -0.75
C HIS A 238 -13.62 -23.83 -1.96
N GLY A 239 -13.02 -25.01 -1.75
CA GLY A 239 -12.79 -26.02 -2.78
C GLY A 239 -11.34 -26.03 -3.27
N SER A 240 -11.05 -26.85 -4.27
CA SER A 240 -9.70 -27.04 -4.79
C SER A 240 -9.52 -26.48 -6.19
N LEU A 241 -8.27 -26.14 -6.52
CA LEU A 241 -7.87 -25.75 -7.86
C LEU A 241 -7.78 -26.98 -8.78
N PRO A 242 -8.23 -26.91 -10.05
CA PRO A 242 -8.08 -28.01 -10.99
C PRO A 242 -6.60 -28.35 -11.27
N SER A 243 -6.27 -29.63 -11.38
CA SER A 243 -4.90 -30.09 -11.63
C SER A 243 -4.30 -29.62 -12.97
N ASP A 244 -5.15 -29.23 -13.92
CA ASP A 244 -4.81 -28.76 -15.26
C ASP A 244 -5.07 -27.26 -15.50
N LEU A 245 -5.16 -26.47 -14.41
CA LEU A 245 -5.51 -25.04 -14.41
C LEU A 245 -4.78 -24.22 -15.49
N GLY A 246 -3.44 -24.20 -15.49
CA GLY A 246 -2.69 -23.34 -16.42
C GLY A 246 -2.69 -23.84 -17.87
N ARG A 247 -3.15 -25.07 -18.15
CA ARG A 247 -3.44 -25.50 -19.54
C ARG A 247 -4.77 -24.97 -20.02
N LYS A 248 -5.77 -24.90 -19.13
CA LYS A 248 -7.11 -24.42 -19.48
C LYS A 248 -7.21 -22.90 -19.50
N LEU A 249 -6.35 -22.21 -18.75
CA LEU A 249 -6.22 -20.75 -18.71
C LEU A 249 -4.83 -20.29 -19.20
N PRO A 250 -4.50 -20.48 -20.49
CA PRO A 250 -3.15 -20.19 -21.01
C PRO A 250 -2.81 -18.69 -21.06
N SER A 251 -3.82 -17.82 -21.02
CA SER A 251 -3.69 -16.36 -21.12
C SER A 251 -3.69 -15.67 -19.75
N LEU A 252 -3.63 -16.42 -18.66
CA LEU A 252 -3.81 -15.90 -17.31
C LEU A 252 -2.59 -15.07 -16.88
N GLU A 253 -2.83 -13.80 -16.55
CA GLU A 253 -1.83 -12.85 -16.08
C GLU A 253 -1.91 -12.67 -14.56
N VAL A 254 -3.13 -12.65 -14.01
CA VAL A 254 -3.37 -12.43 -12.58
C VAL A 254 -4.32 -13.49 -12.04
N LEU A 255 -3.85 -14.20 -11.01
CA LEU A 255 -4.66 -15.09 -10.17
C LEU A 255 -4.53 -14.63 -8.72
N SER A 256 -5.60 -14.06 -8.16
CA SER A 256 -5.62 -13.60 -6.76
C SER A 256 -6.78 -14.19 -5.96
N PHE A 257 -6.45 -15.12 -5.08
CA PHE A 257 -7.32 -15.95 -4.26
C PHE A 257 -7.06 -15.73 -2.75
N TYR A 258 -6.22 -14.74 -2.40
CA TYR A 258 -5.85 -14.37 -1.03
C TYR A 258 -7.04 -14.34 -0.06
N ASP A 259 -6.83 -14.77 1.19
CA ASP A 259 -7.80 -14.67 2.30
C ASP A 259 -9.16 -15.29 1.96
N ASN A 260 -9.14 -16.63 1.84
CA ASN A 260 -10.29 -17.47 1.54
C ASN A 260 -10.13 -18.83 2.26
N LYS A 261 -10.92 -19.84 1.86
CA LYS A 261 -10.94 -21.20 2.42
C LYS A 261 -10.62 -22.26 1.36
N PHE A 262 -9.80 -21.93 0.34
CA PHE A 262 -9.37 -22.88 -0.67
C PHE A 262 -8.49 -23.98 -0.06
N ASN A 263 -8.57 -25.20 -0.60
CA ASN A 263 -7.86 -26.36 -0.07
C ASN A 263 -7.31 -27.28 -1.17
N GLY A 264 -6.57 -28.30 -0.76
CA GLY A 264 -5.92 -29.25 -1.66
C GLY A 264 -4.59 -28.72 -2.21
N PRO A 265 -3.97 -29.44 -3.15
CA PRO A 265 -2.65 -29.08 -3.66
C PRO A 265 -2.69 -27.93 -4.66
N ILE A 266 -1.62 -27.11 -4.65
CA ILE A 266 -1.36 -26.13 -5.70
C ILE A 266 -0.99 -26.88 -6.99
N PRO A 267 -1.72 -26.72 -8.10
CA PRO A 267 -1.48 -27.49 -9.31
C PRO A 267 -0.22 -26.99 -10.02
N VAL A 268 0.77 -27.85 -10.25
CA VAL A 268 2.01 -27.53 -10.99
C VAL A 268 1.76 -26.89 -12.36
N THR A 269 0.63 -27.23 -12.99
CA THR A 269 0.27 -26.70 -14.30
C THR A 269 -0.06 -25.21 -14.29
N ILE A 270 -0.31 -24.59 -13.13
CA ILE A 270 -0.52 -23.13 -13.04
C ILE A 270 0.65 -22.38 -13.68
N PHE A 271 1.87 -22.86 -13.48
CA PHE A 271 3.09 -22.26 -13.99
C PHE A 271 3.35 -22.51 -15.48
N ASN A 272 2.46 -23.23 -16.18
CA ASN A 272 2.48 -23.32 -17.64
C ASN A 272 1.91 -22.07 -18.31
N ALA A 273 1.16 -21.23 -17.58
CA ALA A 273 0.70 -19.95 -18.09
C ALA A 273 1.86 -18.94 -18.04
N SER A 274 2.60 -18.84 -19.14
CA SER A 274 3.81 -18.01 -19.26
C SER A 274 3.56 -16.50 -19.17
N THR A 275 2.29 -16.09 -19.25
CA THR A 275 1.82 -14.71 -19.09
C THR A 275 1.61 -14.32 -17.63
N LEU A 276 1.72 -15.26 -16.68
CA LEU A 276 1.51 -14.99 -15.26
C LEU A 276 2.46 -13.93 -14.73
N SER A 277 1.86 -12.94 -14.09
CA SER A 277 2.53 -11.82 -13.43
C SER A 277 2.24 -11.78 -11.94
N ILE A 278 1.01 -12.09 -11.53
CA ILE A 278 0.62 -12.10 -10.13
C ILE A 278 -0.03 -13.44 -9.79
N ILE A 279 0.53 -14.12 -8.79
CA ILE A 279 -0.05 -15.31 -8.17
C ILE A 279 -0.17 -15.01 -6.69
N ASP A 280 -1.39 -14.87 -6.20
CA ASP A 280 -1.66 -14.62 -4.79
C ASP A 280 -2.63 -15.67 -4.26
N LEU A 281 -2.10 -16.66 -3.54
CA LEU A 281 -2.86 -17.74 -2.91
C LEU A 281 -2.71 -17.70 -1.38
N GLY A 282 -2.21 -16.59 -0.83
CA GLY A 282 -1.92 -16.46 0.60
C GLY A 282 -3.17 -16.58 1.47
N ASN A 283 -2.99 -16.89 2.76
CA ASN A 283 -4.07 -16.96 3.76
C ASN A 283 -5.24 -17.86 3.30
N ASN A 284 -4.97 -19.14 3.13
CA ASN A 284 -5.92 -20.16 2.68
C ASN A 284 -5.61 -21.49 3.40
N ASN A 285 -6.23 -22.59 2.96
CA ASN A 285 -6.07 -23.92 3.53
C ASN A 285 -5.43 -24.90 2.50
N PHE A 286 -4.59 -24.41 1.59
CA PHE A 286 -3.89 -25.24 0.60
C PHE A 286 -2.92 -26.18 1.29
N THR A 287 -2.79 -27.40 0.76
CA THR A 287 -1.98 -28.49 1.33
C THR A 287 -0.93 -29.01 0.34
N GLY A 288 0.00 -29.83 0.83
CA GLY A 288 1.05 -30.43 -0.02
C GLY A 288 2.22 -29.48 -0.27
N LYS A 289 3.10 -29.83 -1.21
CA LYS A 289 4.32 -29.05 -1.51
C LYS A 289 4.03 -27.96 -2.53
N VAL A 290 4.76 -26.85 -2.45
CA VAL A 290 4.80 -25.86 -3.54
C VAL A 290 5.52 -26.50 -4.74
N PRO A 291 4.89 -26.60 -5.92
CA PRO A 291 5.54 -27.24 -7.07
C PRO A 291 6.72 -26.39 -7.55
N PRO A 292 7.82 -27.01 -8.03
CA PRO A 292 8.82 -26.27 -8.78
C PRO A 292 8.21 -25.73 -10.08
N PHE A 293 8.71 -24.58 -10.52
CA PHE A 293 8.21 -23.90 -11.71
C PHE A 293 9.33 -23.47 -12.67
N PRO A 294 9.03 -23.35 -13.97
CA PRO A 294 9.97 -22.80 -14.95
C PRO A 294 10.23 -21.30 -14.69
N ASN A 295 11.23 -20.73 -15.37
CA ASN A 295 11.44 -19.28 -15.36
C ASN A 295 10.17 -18.57 -15.87
N LEU A 296 9.57 -17.74 -15.02
CA LEU A 296 8.40 -16.92 -15.34
C LEU A 296 8.85 -15.45 -15.46
N PRO A 297 9.16 -14.96 -16.67
CA PRO A 297 9.80 -13.67 -16.85
C PRO A 297 8.91 -12.48 -16.43
N ASN A 298 7.58 -12.66 -16.46
CA ASN A 298 6.62 -11.62 -16.12
C ASN A 298 6.19 -11.65 -14.65
N LEU A 299 6.66 -12.62 -13.86
CA LEU A 299 6.25 -12.78 -12.47
C LEU A 299 6.77 -11.60 -11.64
N GLN A 300 5.83 -10.85 -11.07
CA GLN A 300 6.05 -9.65 -10.26
C GLN A 300 5.64 -9.90 -8.81
N TYR A 301 4.61 -10.71 -8.58
CA TYR A 301 4.11 -10.99 -7.24
C TYR A 301 3.77 -12.47 -7.12
N LEU A 302 4.22 -13.06 -6.01
CA LEU A 302 3.95 -14.44 -5.64
C LEU A 302 3.56 -14.43 -4.17
N ASP A 303 2.52 -15.13 -3.75
CA ASP A 303 2.22 -15.32 -2.33
C ASP A 303 1.59 -16.69 -2.13
N PHE A 304 2.20 -17.47 -1.26
CA PHE A 304 1.71 -18.78 -0.80
C PHE A 304 1.65 -18.84 0.73
N GLY A 305 1.90 -17.72 1.41
CA GLY A 305 1.97 -17.62 2.87
C GLY A 305 0.66 -18.00 3.56
N SER A 306 0.72 -18.30 4.85
CA SER A 306 -0.45 -18.63 5.67
C SER A 306 -1.35 -19.71 5.04
N ASN A 307 -0.74 -20.86 4.71
CA ASN A 307 -1.40 -22.08 4.23
C ASN A 307 -0.83 -23.31 4.96
N ASP A 308 -1.43 -24.48 4.75
CA ASP A 308 -0.97 -25.78 5.28
C ASP A 308 0.05 -26.46 4.33
N LEU A 309 1.00 -25.69 3.80
CA LEU A 309 1.98 -26.14 2.80
C LEU A 309 3.23 -26.75 3.44
N GLY A 310 3.74 -27.81 2.81
CA GLY A 310 4.88 -28.59 3.30
C GLY A 310 4.51 -29.60 4.37
N ASN A 311 5.43 -30.51 4.64
CA ASN A 311 5.36 -31.49 5.73
C ASN A 311 6.66 -31.57 6.55
N GLY A 312 7.62 -30.67 6.27
CA GLY A 312 8.93 -30.65 6.93
C GLY A 312 9.88 -31.71 6.40
N GLU A 313 9.61 -32.30 5.23
CA GLU A 313 10.46 -33.30 4.59
C GLU A 313 11.41 -32.68 3.56
N GLU A 314 12.48 -33.42 3.26
CA GLU A 314 13.42 -33.14 2.17
C GLU A 314 12.65 -32.83 0.87
N GLY A 315 12.99 -31.70 0.25
CA GLY A 315 12.39 -31.24 -1.01
C GLY A 315 11.24 -30.22 -0.91
N ASP A 316 10.77 -29.87 0.29
CA ASP A 316 9.74 -28.81 0.48
C ASP A 316 10.17 -27.43 -0.02
N LEU A 317 11.48 -27.22 -0.17
CA LEU A 317 12.11 -25.98 -0.60
C LEU A 317 12.58 -25.95 -2.05
N ILE A 318 12.35 -27.02 -2.83
CA ILE A 318 12.88 -27.12 -4.21
C ILE A 318 12.39 -25.97 -5.09
N PHE A 319 11.19 -25.43 -4.85
CA PHE A 319 10.64 -24.30 -5.60
C PHE A 319 11.46 -23.00 -5.45
N LEU A 320 12.31 -22.87 -4.43
CA LEU A 320 13.20 -21.71 -4.29
C LEU A 320 14.26 -21.65 -5.39
N HIS A 321 14.72 -22.80 -5.90
CA HIS A 321 15.60 -22.83 -7.07
C HIS A 321 14.91 -22.25 -8.31
N SER A 322 13.59 -22.41 -8.42
CA SER A 322 12.80 -21.81 -9.49
C SER A 322 12.74 -20.29 -9.39
N LEU A 323 12.71 -19.74 -8.16
CA LEU A 323 12.77 -18.28 -7.93
C LEU A 323 14.13 -17.71 -8.33
N ALA A 324 15.24 -18.38 -7.98
CA ALA A 324 16.59 -17.93 -8.32
C ALA A 324 16.82 -17.78 -9.84
N ASN A 325 16.09 -18.56 -10.65
CA ASN A 325 16.14 -18.49 -12.11
C ASN A 325 15.18 -17.46 -12.73
N CYS A 326 14.35 -16.77 -11.93
CA CYS A 326 13.48 -15.71 -12.39
C CYS A 326 14.25 -14.38 -12.44
N THR A 327 14.44 -13.82 -13.63
CA THR A 327 15.26 -12.62 -13.91
C THR A 327 14.74 -11.32 -13.27
N ASN A 328 13.52 -11.32 -12.73
CA ASN A 328 12.87 -10.18 -12.06
C ASN A 328 12.70 -10.42 -10.54
N SER A 329 13.58 -11.21 -9.91
CA SER A 329 13.54 -11.51 -8.46
C SER A 329 13.58 -10.30 -7.53
N GLU A 330 13.90 -9.10 -8.04
CA GLU A 330 13.83 -7.82 -7.31
C GLU A 330 12.40 -7.44 -6.85
N ASN A 331 11.34 -8.05 -7.43
CA ASN A 331 9.93 -7.77 -7.08
C ASN A 331 9.25 -8.82 -6.19
N LEU A 332 9.90 -9.97 -5.92
CA LEU A 332 9.31 -11.12 -5.20
C LEU A 332 9.56 -11.10 -3.68
N ASP A 333 10.16 -10.04 -3.14
CA ASP A 333 10.56 -9.97 -1.72
C ASP A 333 9.37 -9.70 -0.75
N GLY A 334 8.16 -9.51 -1.28
CA GLY A 334 6.92 -9.32 -0.53
C GLY A 334 6.14 -10.61 -0.22
N SER A 335 6.57 -11.74 -0.76
CA SER A 335 5.84 -13.02 -0.86
C SER A 335 5.61 -13.81 0.43
N PHE A 336 6.12 -13.31 1.55
CA PHE A 336 6.18 -14.06 2.81
C PHE A 336 5.85 -13.15 3.99
N LYS A 337 4.57 -12.74 4.12
CA LYS A 337 4.04 -12.05 5.31
C LYS A 337 3.44 -13.04 6.30
N GLU A 338 3.26 -12.59 7.56
CA GLU A 338 2.68 -13.37 8.69
C GLU A 338 3.60 -14.41 9.37
N GLY A 339 4.89 -14.12 9.45
CA GLY A 339 5.76 -14.83 10.41
C GLY A 339 6.26 -16.20 9.95
N LEU A 340 6.16 -16.52 8.65
CA LEU A 340 7.02 -17.47 7.96
C LEU A 340 7.73 -16.70 6.85
N ASN A 341 8.86 -16.07 7.17
CA ASN A 341 9.75 -15.57 6.13
C ASN A 341 10.51 -16.75 5.48
N LEU A 342 11.08 -16.53 4.29
CA LEU A 342 12.02 -17.47 3.66
C LEU A 342 12.99 -18.04 4.70
N HIS A 343 13.45 -17.19 5.61
CA HIS A 343 14.35 -17.51 6.73
C HIS A 343 13.81 -18.52 7.76
N LYS A 344 12.49 -18.60 8.01
CA LYS A 344 11.83 -19.56 8.91
C LYS A 344 11.56 -20.89 8.22
N TYR A 345 11.21 -20.85 6.94
CA TYR A 345 11.05 -22.03 6.10
C TYR A 345 12.41 -22.71 5.84
N VAL A 346 13.44 -21.89 5.60
CA VAL A 346 14.86 -22.25 5.57
C VAL A 346 15.32 -22.76 6.95
N LYS A 347 14.97 -22.12 8.08
CA LYS A 347 15.26 -22.62 9.44
C LYS A 347 14.62 -23.99 9.78
N MET A 348 13.46 -24.30 9.21
CA MET A 348 12.78 -25.59 9.40
C MET A 348 13.46 -26.71 8.59
N ALA A 349 14.05 -26.37 7.44
CA ALA A 349 14.77 -27.32 6.57
C ALA A 349 16.27 -27.44 6.88
N LEU A 350 16.88 -26.47 7.57
CA LEU A 350 18.33 -26.38 7.70
C LEU A 350 19.07 -27.23 8.75
N PRO A 351 18.47 -27.88 9.77
CA PRO A 351 19.29 -28.62 10.73
C PRO A 351 20.18 -29.68 10.06
N ASP A 352 19.73 -30.25 8.93
CA ASP A 352 20.40 -31.39 8.28
C ASP A 352 20.77 -31.17 6.78
N HIS A 353 20.34 -30.07 6.13
CA HIS A 353 20.40 -29.93 4.65
C HIS A 353 21.17 -28.70 4.11
N VAL A 354 22.08 -28.13 4.90
CA VAL A 354 22.90 -26.94 4.53
C VAL A 354 23.61 -27.09 3.19
N MET A 355 24.12 -28.28 2.88
CA MET A 355 24.94 -28.54 1.70
C MET A 355 24.17 -28.43 0.37
N GLU A 356 22.84 -28.43 0.41
CA GLU A 356 21.98 -28.35 -0.78
C GLU A 356 21.63 -26.90 -1.15
N VAL A 357 21.83 -25.95 -0.22
CA VAL A 357 21.51 -24.52 -0.40
C VAL A 357 22.76 -23.69 -0.73
N VAL A 358 23.95 -24.24 -0.52
CA VAL A 358 25.23 -23.57 -0.80
C VAL A 358 25.55 -23.63 -2.29
N ASP A 359 25.74 -22.46 -2.90
CA ASP A 359 26.17 -22.33 -4.30
C ASP A 359 27.51 -23.07 -4.52
N PRO A 360 27.59 -24.06 -5.44
CA PRO A 360 28.84 -24.77 -5.76
C PRO A 360 29.97 -23.85 -6.24
N VAL A 361 29.66 -22.64 -6.73
CA VAL A 361 30.65 -21.63 -7.12
C VAL A 361 31.45 -21.12 -5.92
N LEU A 362 30.88 -21.14 -4.72
CA LEU A 362 31.59 -20.81 -3.47
C LEU A 362 32.54 -21.93 -3.01
N LEU A 363 32.45 -23.13 -3.61
CA LEU A 363 33.23 -24.32 -3.25
C LEU A 363 34.26 -24.73 -4.32
N ARG A 364 34.71 -23.80 -5.18
CA ARG A 364 35.73 -24.12 -6.19
C ARG A 364 37.07 -24.54 -5.53
N GLU A 365 37.42 -25.81 -5.71
CA GLU A 365 38.73 -26.40 -5.44
C GLU A 365 39.83 -25.71 -6.26
N VAL A 366 40.97 -25.46 -5.63
CA VAL A 366 42.17 -24.91 -6.27
C VAL A 366 43.09 -26.08 -6.64
N GLU A 367 43.24 -26.36 -7.94
CA GLU A 367 44.34 -27.18 -8.47
C GLU A 367 45.68 -26.44 -8.24
N GLU A 368 46.62 -27.09 -7.55
CA GLU A 368 47.98 -26.58 -7.34
C GLU A 368 48.83 -26.75 -8.60
N THR A 369 49.40 -25.66 -9.13
CA THR A 369 50.61 -25.74 -9.97
C THR A 369 51.70 -24.76 -9.51
N SER A 370 52.74 -25.39 -8.95
CA SER A 370 54.17 -25.04 -8.97
C SER A 370 54.65 -23.63 -8.56
N SER A 371 55.19 -23.59 -7.34
CA SER A 371 56.45 -22.93 -6.91
C SER A 371 56.69 -21.46 -7.29
N THR A 372 56.53 -20.57 -6.32
CA THR A 372 57.62 -19.74 -5.73
C THR A 372 57.07 -18.88 -4.59
N ALA A 373 57.97 -18.43 -3.72
CA ALA A 373 57.79 -17.84 -2.38
C ALA A 373 56.87 -16.58 -2.26
N SER A 374 55.60 -16.71 -2.64
CA SER A 374 54.52 -15.73 -2.46
C SER A 374 53.36 -16.28 -1.59
N ASP A 375 53.45 -17.51 -1.09
CA ASP A 375 52.32 -18.26 -0.50
C ASP A 375 52.03 -18.05 0.99
N ARG A 376 52.42 -16.89 1.57
CA ARG A 376 51.93 -16.53 2.92
C ARG A 376 50.70 -15.62 2.94
N MET A 377 50.18 -15.22 1.78
CA MET A 377 49.04 -14.28 1.71
C MET A 377 47.74 -14.86 1.11
N ARG A 378 47.72 -16.11 0.65
CA ARG A 378 46.50 -16.73 0.09
C ARG A 378 45.77 -17.74 0.99
N GLY A 379 46.37 -18.18 2.10
CA GLY A 379 45.69 -19.03 3.09
C GLY A 379 44.68 -18.32 4.00
N ILE A 380 44.64 -16.98 3.99
CA ILE A 380 43.80 -16.19 4.92
C ILE A 380 42.36 -16.01 4.40
N GLY A 381 42.10 -16.29 3.12
CA GLY A 381 40.81 -16.07 2.48
C GLY A 381 39.75 -17.13 2.80
N ASN A 382 40.15 -18.40 2.84
CA ASN A 382 39.21 -19.51 3.07
C ASN A 382 38.89 -19.74 4.55
N ASP A 383 39.85 -19.49 5.46
CA ASP A 383 39.57 -19.52 6.89
C ASP A 383 38.53 -18.46 7.28
N LYS A 384 38.53 -17.29 6.62
CA LYS A 384 37.51 -16.26 6.85
C LYS A 384 36.13 -16.60 6.28
N ALA A 385 36.05 -17.36 5.19
CA ALA A 385 34.78 -17.79 4.62
C ALA A 385 34.15 -18.90 5.47
N LEU A 386 34.97 -19.85 5.96
CA LEU A 386 34.54 -20.84 6.94
C LEU A 386 34.23 -20.21 8.30
N GLU A 387 35.04 -19.27 8.80
CA GLU A 387 34.75 -18.50 10.01
C GLU A 387 33.47 -17.67 9.86
N CYS A 388 33.16 -17.17 8.65
CA CYS A 388 31.91 -16.46 8.38
C CYS A 388 30.71 -17.42 8.43
N LEU A 389 30.82 -18.60 7.82
CA LEU A 389 29.79 -19.64 7.88
C LEU A 389 29.61 -20.19 9.31
N VAL A 390 30.69 -20.41 10.05
CA VAL A 390 30.68 -20.82 11.45
C VAL A 390 30.12 -19.71 12.35
N SER A 391 30.47 -18.44 12.12
CA SER A 391 29.94 -17.29 12.88
C SER A 391 28.45 -17.04 12.61
N ILE A 392 27.96 -17.36 11.41
CA ILE A 392 26.53 -17.32 11.08
C ILE A 392 25.76 -18.41 11.86
N ILE A 393 26.42 -19.54 12.16
CA ILE A 393 25.83 -20.68 12.90
C ILE A 393 26.00 -20.52 14.44
N GLU A 394 27.07 -19.87 14.91
CA GLU A 394 27.35 -19.66 16.34
C GLU A 394 26.48 -18.55 17.00
N GLY A 395 25.67 -17.83 16.22
CA GLY A 395 24.75 -16.81 16.68
C GLY A 395 23.47 -17.35 17.36
N HIS A 396 23.62 -17.96 18.55
CA HIS A 396 22.61 -18.30 19.59
C HIS A 396 21.99 -19.73 19.62
N SER A 397 22.47 -20.58 20.54
CA SER A 397 21.79 -20.95 21.83
C SER A 397 22.46 -22.17 22.52
N PRO A 398 22.41 -22.32 23.87
CA PRO A 398 23.23 -23.25 24.63
C PRO A 398 22.48 -24.52 25.07
N TRP A 399 22.59 -25.65 24.34
CA TRP A 399 22.22 -26.97 24.88
C TRP A 399 23.08 -28.10 24.28
N ASN A 400 23.63 -28.93 25.19
CA ASN A 400 24.33 -30.20 25.00
C ASN A 400 25.65 -30.22 24.19
N GLN A 401 26.70 -29.72 24.85
CA GLN A 401 28.09 -29.74 24.38
C GLN A 401 28.64 -31.16 24.12
N GLU A 402 28.13 -32.21 24.80
CA GLU A 402 28.60 -33.59 24.62
C GLU A 402 28.07 -34.27 23.35
N ALA A 403 26.81 -34.01 22.96
CA ALA A 403 26.23 -34.54 21.71
C ALA A 403 26.84 -33.83 20.48
N TRP A 404 27.12 -32.53 20.59
CA TRP A 404 27.77 -31.76 19.53
C TRP A 404 29.23 -32.16 19.31
N THR A 405 29.98 -32.40 20.40
CA THR A 405 31.38 -32.86 20.30
C THR A 405 31.47 -34.27 19.70
N ALA A 406 30.46 -35.12 19.91
CA ALA A 406 30.38 -36.44 19.30
C ALA A 406 30.10 -36.39 17.78
N SER A 407 29.18 -35.51 17.34
CA SER A 407 28.87 -35.30 15.92
C SER A 407 30.02 -34.65 15.15
N VAL A 408 30.70 -33.67 15.74
CA VAL A 408 31.88 -33.02 15.14
C VAL A 408 33.10 -33.97 15.10
N LYS A 409 33.28 -34.83 16.13
CA LYS A 409 34.29 -35.90 16.07
C LYS A 409 33.98 -36.92 14.97
N SER A 410 32.72 -37.28 14.78
CA SER A 410 32.25 -38.17 13.70
C SER A 410 32.55 -37.59 12.32
N LEU A 411 32.26 -36.30 12.11
CA LEU A 411 32.59 -35.56 10.89
C LEU A 411 34.10 -35.50 10.62
N SER A 412 34.92 -35.27 11.64
CA SER A 412 36.39 -35.27 11.50
C SER A 412 36.99 -36.66 11.21
N GLN A 413 36.38 -37.74 11.73
CA GLN A 413 36.86 -39.11 11.53
C GLN A 413 36.42 -39.72 10.19
N GLN A 414 35.37 -39.20 9.57
CA GLN A 414 34.88 -39.63 8.25
C GLN A 414 35.59 -38.93 7.09
N MET A 415 36.14 -37.73 7.27
CA MET A 415 36.85 -36.99 6.19
C MET A 415 38.30 -37.45 5.96
N VAL A 416 38.97 -38.04 6.97
CA VAL A 416 40.41 -38.39 6.86
C VAL A 416 40.69 -39.62 5.97
N PRO A 417 39.83 -40.66 5.87
CA PRO A 417 40.09 -41.78 4.95
C PRO A 417 39.60 -41.57 3.52
N ALA A 418 38.75 -40.56 3.23
CA ALA A 418 38.16 -40.35 1.91
C ALA A 418 39.10 -39.66 0.90
N VAL A 419 40.19 -39.04 1.37
CA VAL A 419 41.19 -38.36 0.54
C VAL A 419 42.23 -39.32 -0.08
N LEU A 420 42.22 -40.61 0.26
CA LEU A 420 43.23 -41.58 -0.23
C LEU A 420 42.68 -42.67 -1.16
N LYS A 421 41.54 -42.45 -1.83
CA LYS A 421 41.00 -43.49 -2.73
C LYS A 421 40.29 -43.00 -3.99
N VAL A 422 40.80 -41.97 -4.66
CA VAL A 422 40.50 -41.70 -6.08
C VAL A 422 41.72 -41.12 -6.81
N GLU A 423 42.87 -41.80 -6.72
CA GLU A 423 43.96 -41.63 -7.69
C GLU A 423 44.50 -43.01 -8.05
N ASN A 424 43.81 -43.69 -8.98
CA ASN A 424 44.38 -44.63 -9.95
C ASN A 424 43.26 -45.24 -10.76
N GLU A 425 42.88 -44.56 -11.84
CA GLU A 425 42.12 -45.00 -13.03
C GLU A 425 41.49 -43.72 -13.58
N SER A 426 41.93 -43.07 -14.66
CA SER A 426 42.32 -43.63 -15.94
C SER A 426 42.96 -42.54 -16.80
N CYS A 427 44.22 -42.74 -17.18
CA CYS A 427 44.84 -42.06 -18.32
C CYS A 427 44.71 -42.98 -19.54
N SER A 428 43.87 -42.64 -20.54
CA SER A 428 43.98 -43.12 -21.92
C SER A 428 42.87 -42.59 -22.86
N ARG A 429 43.30 -41.84 -23.90
CA ARG A 429 42.77 -41.76 -25.29
C ARG A 429 41.34 -41.20 -25.50
N ARG A 430 41.18 -39.96 -25.98
CA ARG A 430 41.12 -39.52 -27.41
C ARG A 430 40.26 -40.41 -28.33
N GLN A 431 39.13 -39.90 -28.84
CA GLN A 431 38.97 -39.44 -30.24
C GLN A 431 37.53 -39.01 -30.61
N ARG A 432 37.43 -37.87 -31.31
CA ARG A 432 36.49 -37.49 -32.40
C ARG A 432 35.02 -37.24 -32.03
N GLU A 433 34.29 -36.27 -32.57
CA GLU A 433 34.51 -35.27 -33.62
C GLU A 433 33.31 -34.27 -33.62
N ARG A 434 33.61 -32.98 -33.86
CA ARG A 434 32.89 -31.98 -34.73
C ARG A 434 31.42 -31.62 -34.42
N SER A 435 30.95 -30.36 -34.50
CA SER A 435 31.45 -29.05 -35.01
C SER A 435 30.49 -27.95 -34.47
N LEU A 436 30.94 -26.78 -33.99
CA LEU A 436 31.17 -25.48 -34.70
C LEU A 436 29.88 -24.93 -35.38
N ASN A 437 29.46 -23.65 -35.33
CA ASN A 437 30.15 -22.35 -35.32
C ASN A 437 29.07 -21.23 -35.07
N CYS A 438 29.31 -19.95 -34.75
CA CYS A 438 30.26 -18.99 -35.32
C CYS A 438 30.75 -17.95 -34.30
N GLY A 439 32.04 -17.63 -34.35
CA GLY A 439 32.59 -16.31 -34.05
C GLY A 439 32.71 -15.44 -35.31
N VAL A 440 33.10 -14.18 -35.13
CA VAL A 440 33.75 -13.35 -36.16
C VAL A 440 35.07 -12.81 -35.57
N ILE A 441 36.06 -12.74 -36.44
CA ILE A 441 37.52 -12.72 -36.25
C ILE A 441 38.09 -11.29 -36.32
N CYS A 442 39.21 -11.06 -35.61
CA CYS A 442 40.37 -10.20 -36.00
C CYS A 442 41.64 -10.93 -35.46
N GLU A 443 42.86 -10.91 -36.02
CA GLU A 443 43.55 -9.94 -36.87
C GLU A 443 44.85 -10.54 -37.50
N ASP A 444 45.62 -9.67 -38.17
CA ASP A 444 46.97 -9.77 -38.75
C ASP A 444 47.14 -10.17 -40.22
N GLY A 445 47.78 -9.26 -40.98
CA GLY A 445 48.08 -9.41 -42.41
C GLY A 445 49.53 -9.12 -42.77
N VAL A 446 50.02 -9.71 -43.86
CA VAL A 446 50.85 -9.09 -44.93
C VAL A 446 50.65 -9.86 -46.24
N GLY A 447 50.36 -9.10 -47.33
CA GLY A 447 50.51 -9.47 -48.75
C GLY A 447 49.26 -10.11 -49.38
N SER A 448 48.63 -9.60 -50.44
CA SER A 448 49.06 -8.67 -51.49
C SER A 448 47.85 -8.28 -52.37
N THR A 449 47.80 -7.01 -52.79
CA THR A 449 47.20 -6.45 -54.04
C THR A 449 45.69 -6.61 -54.29
N VAL A 450 44.89 -5.67 -54.79
CA VAL A 450 45.03 -4.30 -55.33
C VAL A 450 43.58 -3.83 -55.61
N ARG A 451 43.28 -2.53 -55.38
CA ARG A 451 42.30 -1.61 -56.01
C ARG A 451 40.90 -2.11 -56.37
N GLY A 452 39.84 -1.32 -56.24
CA GLY A 452 39.64 0.13 -56.15
C GLY A 452 38.12 0.28 -56.13
N ASP A 453 37.59 1.21 -55.37
CA ASP A 453 37.33 2.59 -55.77
C ASP A 453 35.81 2.74 -55.87
N ASP A 454 35.35 3.92 -55.45
CA ASP A 454 34.09 4.55 -55.83
C ASP A 454 32.80 3.97 -55.23
N ASP A 455 31.81 4.76 -54.83
CA ASP A 455 31.68 6.19 -54.60
C ASP A 455 30.31 6.34 -53.93
N ALA A 456 30.16 7.48 -53.26
CA ALA A 456 28.93 8.25 -53.21
C ALA A 456 27.62 7.61 -52.71
N THR A 457 27.30 8.05 -51.49
CA THR A 457 26.07 8.80 -51.16
C THR A 457 24.73 8.05 -51.13
N VAL A 458 24.01 8.20 -50.02
CA VAL A 458 22.80 9.04 -49.96
C VAL A 458 22.20 8.96 -48.53
N ALA A 459 21.88 10.15 -48.01
CA ALA A 459 20.94 10.45 -46.93
C ALA A 459 21.31 10.15 -45.46
N SER A 460 21.93 11.15 -44.83
CA SER A 460 21.48 11.72 -43.54
C SER A 460 19.97 12.06 -43.62
N PRO A 461 19.17 11.99 -42.53
CA PRO A 461 19.53 12.61 -41.26
C PRO A 461 19.34 11.69 -40.05
N ALA A 462 20.10 11.98 -38.99
CA ALA A 462 19.61 11.69 -37.66
C ALA A 462 18.24 12.36 -37.48
N PRO A 463 17.27 11.68 -36.86
CA PRO A 463 16.48 12.31 -35.83
C PRO A 463 17.07 11.76 -34.52
N THR A 464 17.79 12.58 -33.76
CA THR A 464 17.16 13.23 -32.60
C THR A 464 16.25 12.23 -31.90
N ALA A 465 16.78 11.59 -30.85
CA ALA A 465 15.90 11.03 -29.84
C ALA A 465 14.95 12.15 -29.41
N LEU A 466 13.74 12.14 -29.97
CA LEU A 466 12.66 12.93 -29.44
C LEU A 466 12.30 12.20 -28.15
N HIS A 467 12.54 12.85 -27.02
CA HIS A 467 12.00 12.42 -25.73
C HIS A 467 10.50 12.16 -25.91
N GLY A 468 10.13 10.89 -25.97
CA GLY A 468 8.74 10.48 -25.92
C GLY A 468 8.22 10.72 -24.51
N VAL A 469 7.15 11.48 -24.43
CA VAL A 469 6.37 11.74 -23.21
C VAL A 469 6.04 10.39 -22.57
N THR A 470 6.56 10.14 -21.37
CA THR A 470 6.16 8.97 -20.59
C THR A 470 4.77 9.25 -20.00
N PRO A 471 3.97 8.22 -19.70
CA PRO A 471 2.61 8.37 -19.15
C PRO A 471 2.54 9.05 -17.76
N PHE A 472 3.65 9.61 -17.27
CA PHE A 472 3.78 10.29 -15.98
C PHE A 472 4.16 11.77 -16.12
N MET A 473 4.41 12.27 -17.35
CA MET A 473 4.77 13.69 -17.55
C MET A 473 3.62 14.66 -17.28
N ASP A 474 2.38 14.16 -17.26
CA ASP A 474 1.16 14.97 -17.12
C ASP A 474 0.60 14.94 -15.70
N LEU A 475 1.20 14.14 -14.81
CA LEU A 475 0.78 14.02 -13.41
C LEU A 475 1.53 15.04 -12.56
N THR A 476 0.78 15.84 -11.80
CA THR A 476 1.37 16.59 -10.69
C THR A 476 1.82 15.63 -9.59
N GLU A 477 2.79 16.03 -8.78
CA GLU A 477 3.34 15.18 -7.70
C GLU A 477 2.23 14.70 -6.73
N GLU A 478 1.21 15.54 -6.54
CA GLU A 478 0.03 15.27 -5.71
C GLU A 478 -0.93 14.24 -6.35
N GLU A 479 -1.08 14.25 -7.67
CA GLU A 479 -1.90 13.28 -8.41
C GLU A 479 -1.25 11.90 -8.45
N PHE A 480 0.07 11.85 -8.63
CA PHE A 480 0.81 10.59 -8.54
C PHE A 480 0.69 9.95 -7.14
N GLU A 481 0.78 10.78 -6.10
CA GLU A 481 0.64 10.36 -4.70
C GLU A 481 -0.76 9.89 -4.33
N ARG A 482 -1.78 10.58 -4.82
CA ARG A 482 -3.16 10.18 -4.55
C ARG A 482 -3.50 8.84 -5.19
N ILE A 483 -3.04 8.63 -6.42
CA ILE A 483 -3.49 7.53 -7.27
C ILE A 483 -2.79 6.21 -6.93
N TYR A 484 -1.52 6.23 -6.52
CA TYR A 484 -0.73 5.00 -6.42
C TYR A 484 -0.34 4.59 -5.00
N THR A 485 -0.68 5.39 -3.98
CA THR A 485 -0.21 5.15 -2.60
C THR A 485 -1.31 5.18 -1.53
N GLY A 486 -2.54 5.66 -1.81
CA GLY A 486 -3.74 5.41 -0.97
C GLY A 486 -3.99 6.32 0.25
N VAL A 487 -3.69 7.63 0.19
CA VAL A 487 -3.95 8.60 1.29
C VAL A 487 -5.20 9.41 0.98
N LEU A 488 -6.13 9.47 1.94
CA LEU A 488 -7.07 10.58 2.07
C LEU A 488 -6.29 11.80 2.56
N GLY A 489 -6.34 12.85 1.76
CA GLY A 489 -5.53 14.06 1.89
C GLY A 489 -5.31 14.49 3.34
N GLY A 490 -4.08 14.30 3.80
CA GLY A 490 -3.48 15.34 4.62
C GLY A 490 -3.49 16.57 3.74
N GLY A 491 -4.45 17.48 3.99
CA GLY A 491 -4.39 18.82 3.44
C GLY A 491 -2.96 19.30 3.59
N THR A 492 -2.46 20.02 2.58
CA THR A 492 -1.35 20.93 2.81
C THR A 492 -1.69 21.65 4.10
N VAL A 493 -0.97 21.31 5.19
CA VAL A 493 -1.07 22.06 6.42
C VAL A 493 -0.86 23.49 5.95
N PRO A 494 -1.85 24.39 6.08
CA PRO A 494 -1.57 25.79 5.86
C PRO A 494 -0.35 26.04 6.70
N VAL A 495 0.75 26.49 6.09
CA VAL A 495 1.85 27.05 6.87
C VAL A 495 1.24 28.25 7.55
N GLU A 496 0.58 28.00 8.68
CA GLU A 496 0.31 29.00 9.68
C GLU A 496 1.68 29.57 9.95
N LYS A 497 1.82 30.85 9.64
CA LYS A 497 2.81 31.69 10.29
C LYS A 497 2.44 31.82 11.77
N GLY A 498 2.33 30.70 12.48
CA GLY A 498 2.56 30.63 13.90
C GLY A 498 4.06 30.81 14.08
N SER A 499 4.46 31.79 14.89
CA SER A 499 5.85 32.15 15.10
C SER A 499 6.69 30.94 15.51
N VAL A 500 7.38 30.32 14.55
CA VAL A 500 8.40 29.29 14.82
C VAL A 500 9.56 30.02 15.49
N SER A 501 9.72 29.82 16.79
CA SER A 501 10.91 30.28 17.49
C SER A 501 12.10 29.45 16.99
N PHE A 502 12.85 29.99 16.04
CA PHE A 502 14.12 29.38 15.61
C PHE A 502 15.06 29.30 16.81
N MET A 503 15.47 28.09 17.16
CA MET A 503 16.46 27.87 18.21
C MET A 503 17.85 28.04 17.63
N ASP A 504 18.77 28.55 18.45
CA ASP A 504 20.18 28.59 18.09
C ASP A 504 20.72 27.15 17.95
N ALA A 505 20.98 26.74 16.71
CA ALA A 505 21.56 25.44 16.41
C ALA A 505 23.11 25.50 16.39
N SER A 506 23.71 26.67 16.65
CA SER A 506 25.16 26.82 16.75
C SER A 506 25.66 26.26 18.09
N GLY A 507 26.72 25.47 18.07
CA GLY A 507 27.33 24.91 19.29
C GLY A 507 26.69 23.62 19.85
N LEU A 508 25.78 22.96 19.13
CA LEU A 508 25.28 21.64 19.53
C LEU A 508 26.40 20.58 19.57
N PRO A 509 26.36 19.62 20.52
CA PRO A 509 27.36 18.56 20.58
C PRO A 509 27.28 17.64 19.37
N GLY A 510 28.40 17.03 18.97
CA GLY A 510 28.45 16.12 17.82
C GLY A 510 27.64 14.83 17.98
N SER A 511 27.44 14.37 19.22
CA SER A 511 26.56 13.27 19.59
C SER A 511 25.82 13.63 20.87
N PHE A 512 24.58 13.17 21.00
CA PHE A 512 23.74 13.43 22.16
C PHE A 512 22.77 12.27 22.37
N ASP A 513 22.57 11.83 23.62
CA ASP A 513 21.70 10.70 23.94
C ASP A 513 20.98 10.90 25.28
N TRP A 514 19.65 11.01 25.25
CA TRP A 514 18.84 11.16 26.47
C TRP A 514 18.79 9.89 27.32
N ARG A 515 19.13 8.72 26.77
CA ARG A 515 19.20 7.45 27.52
C ARG A 515 20.32 7.52 28.55
N GLU A 516 21.44 8.13 28.20
CA GLU A 516 22.60 8.32 29.09
C GLU A 516 22.33 9.35 30.21
N LYS A 517 21.33 10.22 29.99
CA LYS A 517 20.94 11.29 30.92
C LYS A 517 19.75 10.91 31.81
N GLY A 518 19.19 9.71 31.64
CA GLY A 518 18.07 9.21 32.44
C GLY A 518 16.71 9.83 32.09
N ALA A 519 16.55 10.43 30.90
CA ALA A 519 15.30 11.06 30.46
C ALA A 519 14.43 10.15 29.56
N VAL A 520 14.74 8.85 29.49
CA VAL A 520 14.06 7.88 28.62
C VAL A 520 13.73 6.65 29.44
N THR A 521 12.43 6.32 29.52
CA THR A 521 11.94 5.08 30.15
C THR A 521 12.37 3.84 29.37
N ASP A 522 12.21 2.67 29.98
CA ASP A 522 12.43 1.39 29.31
C ASP A 522 11.52 1.19 28.08
N VAL A 523 11.96 0.36 27.14
CA VAL A 523 11.13 -0.04 25.99
C VAL A 523 10.00 -0.94 26.47
N LYS A 524 8.76 -0.47 26.32
CA LYS A 524 7.52 -1.21 26.57
C LYS A 524 7.10 -2.00 25.33
N MET A 525 6.34 -3.08 25.53
CA MET A 525 5.89 -3.97 24.46
C MET A 525 4.41 -3.72 24.16
N GLN A 526 4.08 -3.27 22.96
CA GLN A 526 2.70 -2.90 22.61
C GLN A 526 1.74 -4.09 22.40
N GLY A 527 2.26 -5.32 22.32
CA GLY A 527 1.43 -6.52 22.12
C GLY A 527 0.66 -6.47 20.79
N SER A 528 -0.65 -6.77 20.82
CA SER A 528 -1.54 -6.78 19.65
C SER A 528 -2.09 -5.40 19.25
N CYS A 529 -1.81 -4.35 20.02
CA CYS A 529 -2.34 -3.01 19.79
C CYS A 529 -1.35 -2.15 18.98
N GLY A 530 -1.78 -1.60 17.84
CA GLY A 530 -0.95 -0.83 16.92
C GLY A 530 -0.76 0.65 17.25
N SER A 531 -0.98 1.08 18.51
CA SER A 531 -0.98 2.50 18.91
C SER A 531 0.44 3.08 19.09
N CYS A 532 1.26 3.02 18.05
CA CYS A 532 2.62 3.56 18.00
C CYS A 532 2.67 5.07 18.32
N TRP A 533 1.59 5.79 18.03
CA TRP A 533 1.47 7.23 18.25
C TRP A 533 1.22 7.61 19.71
N ALA A 534 0.37 6.86 20.44
CA ALA A 534 0.20 7.03 21.87
C ALA A 534 1.51 6.79 22.62
N PHE A 535 2.30 5.82 22.18
CA PHE A 535 3.64 5.55 22.70
C PHE A 535 4.62 6.69 22.45
N SER A 536 4.66 7.21 21.22
CA SER A 536 5.52 8.33 20.87
C SER A 536 5.18 9.58 21.69
N ALA A 537 3.89 9.91 21.81
CA ALA A 537 3.41 11.04 22.59
C ALA A 537 3.71 10.86 24.10
N THR A 538 3.44 9.68 24.67
CA THR A 538 3.71 9.39 26.08
C THR A 538 5.20 9.52 26.41
N GLY A 539 6.07 8.94 25.59
CA GLY A 539 7.52 9.03 25.80
C GLY A 539 8.07 10.46 25.72
N SER A 540 7.45 11.32 24.91
CA SER A 540 7.75 12.75 24.85
C SER A 540 7.33 13.47 26.14
N VAL A 541 6.14 13.14 26.69
CA VAL A 541 5.65 13.69 27.97
C VAL A 541 6.52 13.24 29.15
N GLU A 542 6.93 11.97 29.19
CA GLU A 542 7.86 11.43 30.21
C GLU A 542 9.18 12.19 30.20
N GLY A 543 9.76 12.37 29.01
CA GLY A 543 11.00 13.11 28.81
C GLY A 543 10.87 14.57 29.22
N ALA A 544 9.83 15.28 28.75
CA ALA A 544 9.58 16.67 29.11
C ALA A 544 9.36 16.85 30.63
N ASN A 545 8.67 15.92 31.29
CA ASN A 545 8.53 15.93 32.74
C ASN A 545 9.88 15.76 33.47
N PHE A 546 10.74 14.86 32.97
CA PHE A 546 12.09 14.72 33.51
C PHE A 546 12.88 16.03 33.38
N ILE A 547 12.78 16.73 32.25
CA ILE A 547 13.43 18.04 32.07
C ILE A 547 12.87 19.08 33.04
N ALA A 548 11.55 19.11 33.23
CA ALA A 548 10.89 20.08 34.09
C ALA A 548 11.13 19.84 35.59
N THR A 549 11.32 18.59 36.02
CA THR A 549 11.26 18.21 37.45
C THR A 549 12.48 17.46 37.96
N GLY A 550 13.33 16.93 37.08
CA GLY A 550 14.38 15.97 37.43
C GLY A 550 13.86 14.56 37.79
N LYS A 551 12.54 14.31 37.73
CA LYS A 551 11.93 13.01 38.04
C LYS A 551 11.42 12.34 36.77
N LEU A 552 12.00 11.18 36.42
CA LEU A 552 11.49 10.35 35.33
C LEU A 552 10.30 9.56 35.86
N LEU A 553 9.15 9.71 35.20
CA LEU A 553 7.93 8.97 35.50
C LEU A 553 7.68 7.95 34.40
N ASN A 554 7.12 6.81 34.77
CA ASN A 554 6.65 5.79 33.84
C ASN A 554 5.14 6.01 33.65
N LEU A 555 4.74 6.62 32.55
CA LEU A 555 3.36 7.07 32.32
C LEU A 555 2.57 6.06 31.50
N SER A 556 1.25 6.08 31.61
CA SER A 556 0.38 5.08 30.96
C SER A 556 0.06 5.44 29.51
N GLU A 557 0.58 4.67 28.55
CA GLU A 557 0.11 4.73 27.16
C GLU A 557 -1.33 4.21 27.03
N GLN A 558 -1.76 3.31 27.93
CA GLN A 558 -3.08 2.68 27.84
C GLN A 558 -4.22 3.66 28.12
N GLN A 559 -3.99 4.69 28.95
CA GLN A 559 -4.96 5.76 29.13
C GLN A 559 -5.28 6.43 27.78
N LEU A 560 -4.27 6.72 26.95
CA LEU A 560 -4.49 7.26 25.61
C LEU A 560 -5.19 6.25 24.70
N VAL A 561 -4.84 4.96 24.79
CA VAL A 561 -5.49 3.92 23.98
C VAL A 561 -6.99 3.77 24.30
N ASP A 562 -7.38 3.88 25.57
CA ASP A 562 -8.74 3.63 26.04
C ASP A 562 -9.64 4.87 26.02
N CYS A 563 -9.08 6.06 26.25
CA CYS A 563 -9.85 7.27 26.53
C CYS A 563 -9.96 8.27 25.38
N ASP A 564 -9.37 7.99 24.21
CA ASP A 564 -9.31 8.91 23.06
C ASP A 564 -10.59 8.95 22.20
N ARG A 565 -11.76 8.56 22.74
CA ARG A 565 -13.08 8.79 22.11
C ARG A 565 -14.21 9.14 23.10
N VAL A 566 -15.24 9.76 22.49
CA VAL A 566 -16.57 10.23 22.93
C VAL A 566 -17.37 9.39 23.95
N ASP A 567 -16.96 8.19 24.34
CA ASP A 567 -17.74 7.37 25.28
C ASP A 567 -17.62 7.84 26.77
N SER A 568 -16.72 8.78 27.07
CA SER A 568 -16.38 9.20 28.44
C SER A 568 -17.24 10.34 29.03
N PHE A 569 -18.20 10.93 28.29
CA PHE A 569 -19.07 12.00 28.84
C PHE A 569 -20.37 11.54 29.54
N ARG A 570 -20.53 10.23 29.79
CA ARG A 570 -21.67 9.71 30.58
C ARG A 570 -21.38 9.43 32.05
N PHE A 571 -20.14 9.59 32.52
CA PHE A 571 -19.76 9.27 33.90
C PHE A 571 -19.32 10.46 34.79
N ALA A 572 -19.30 11.69 34.26
CA ALA A 572 -18.97 12.90 35.05
C ALA A 572 -20.20 13.75 35.45
N LEU A 573 -21.42 13.27 35.17
CA LEU A 573 -22.69 13.92 35.56
C LEU A 573 -23.46 13.07 36.58
N SER A 574 -22.81 12.71 37.68
CA SER A 574 -23.51 12.34 38.90
C SER A 574 -22.59 12.50 40.11
N ILE A 575 -22.43 13.73 40.60
CA ILE A 575 -22.38 14.10 42.03
C ILE A 575 -22.44 15.64 42.12
N SER A 576 -23.57 16.12 42.64
CA SER A 576 -23.85 17.39 43.32
C SER A 576 -23.17 18.70 42.86
N TYR A 577 -23.96 19.64 42.33
CA TYR A 577 -24.40 20.79 43.14
C TYR A 577 -25.58 21.51 42.46
N SER A 578 -26.72 21.46 43.14
CA SER A 578 -27.75 22.48 43.07
C SER A 578 -27.19 23.80 43.57
N ASP A 579 -27.20 24.87 42.76
CA ASP A 579 -27.74 26.16 43.18
C ASP A 579 -27.63 27.21 42.07
N GLN A 580 -28.75 27.90 41.88
CA GLN A 580 -28.98 29.20 41.22
C GLN A 580 -29.09 29.28 39.69
N LEU A 581 -30.36 29.35 39.29
CA LEU A 581 -30.91 29.99 38.10
C LEU A 581 -30.61 31.50 38.03
N ASP A 582 -30.77 32.00 36.79
CA ASP A 582 -31.09 33.36 36.35
C ASP A 582 -30.01 34.44 36.46
N THR A 583 -29.45 34.91 35.33
CA THR A 583 -29.81 36.21 34.73
C THR A 583 -29.10 36.51 33.39
N ILE A 584 -29.85 37.17 32.49
CA ILE A 584 -29.43 38.09 31.40
C ILE A 584 -29.16 37.50 30.00
N THR A 585 -30.21 37.63 29.19
CA THR A 585 -30.23 37.84 27.74
C THR A 585 -29.59 39.18 27.31
N ALA A 586 -28.96 39.14 26.12
CA ALA A 586 -28.75 40.23 25.16
C ALA A 586 -27.80 41.39 25.52
N SER A 587 -26.67 41.48 24.78
CA SER A 587 -26.36 42.56 23.82
C SER A 587 -24.84 42.67 23.59
N THR A 588 -24.40 42.52 22.33
CA THR A 588 -23.61 43.51 21.57
C THR A 588 -23.16 42.88 20.25
N ASN A 589 -23.71 43.37 19.15
CA ASN A 589 -23.13 43.26 17.82
C ASN A 589 -22.12 44.40 17.60
N ASN A 590 -21.11 44.08 16.78
CA ASN A 590 -20.20 44.95 16.02
C ASN A 590 -18.99 45.58 16.72
N LEU A 591 -17.82 44.96 16.47
CA LEU A 591 -16.68 45.59 15.80
C LEU A 591 -15.81 44.48 15.18
N GLY A 592 -15.53 44.62 13.88
CA GLY A 592 -14.86 43.61 13.08
C GLY A 592 -13.45 43.28 13.56
N LEU A 593 -13.20 41.99 13.73
CA LEU A 593 -11.88 41.37 13.66
C LEU A 593 -12.06 40.09 12.85
N HIS A 594 -11.22 39.93 11.83
CA HIS A 594 -11.08 38.71 11.05
C HIS A 594 -11.07 37.47 11.96
N THR A 595 -12.16 36.71 11.97
CA THR A 595 -12.16 35.36 12.53
C THR A 595 -11.48 34.45 11.52
N SER A 596 -10.31 33.96 11.93
CA SER A 596 -9.60 32.80 11.37
C SER A 596 -10.58 31.66 11.02
N PRO A 597 -10.30 30.80 10.03
CA PRO A 597 -11.14 29.63 9.77
C PRO A 597 -11.20 28.80 11.05
N GLN A 598 -12.43 28.48 11.48
CA GLN A 598 -12.67 27.55 12.56
C GLN A 598 -11.96 26.24 12.23
N PHE A 599 -11.00 25.89 13.07
CA PHE A 599 -10.44 24.55 13.16
C PHE A 599 -11.61 23.60 13.41
N GLU A 600 -11.73 22.53 12.62
CA GLU A 600 -12.63 21.43 12.94
C GLU A 600 -12.23 20.89 14.33
N GLU A 601 -12.95 21.32 15.35
CA GLU A 601 -13.02 20.62 16.62
C GLU A 601 -13.49 19.19 16.33
N CYS A 602 -12.88 18.20 17.00
CA CYS A 602 -13.38 16.84 16.94
C CYS A 602 -14.87 16.87 17.30
N ASP A 603 -15.72 16.52 16.33
CA ASP A 603 -17.15 16.47 16.53
C ASP A 603 -17.44 15.34 17.50
N LYS A 604 -17.70 15.70 18.76
CA LYS A 604 -18.01 14.77 19.86
C LYS A 604 -19.29 13.97 19.62
N THR A 605 -20.01 14.18 18.53
CA THR A 605 -21.19 13.39 18.15
C THR A 605 -20.89 12.37 17.05
N ASP A 606 -19.77 12.52 16.36
CA ASP A 606 -19.26 11.58 15.37
C ASP A 606 -18.25 10.61 16.00
N LYS A 607 -18.55 9.31 15.93
CA LYS A 607 -17.69 8.26 16.50
C LYS A 607 -16.39 8.06 15.73
N ALA A 608 -16.23 8.64 14.54
CA ALA A 608 -15.05 8.54 13.68
C ALA A 608 -14.19 9.81 13.63
N SER A 609 -14.62 10.90 14.29
CA SER A 609 -13.92 12.21 14.24
C SER A 609 -12.71 12.32 15.18
N CYS A 610 -12.52 11.35 16.08
CA CYS A 610 -11.41 11.25 17.04
C CYS A 610 -10.69 9.88 16.97
N ASP A 611 -9.37 9.89 17.26
CA ASP A 611 -8.35 8.83 17.10
C ASP A 611 -8.82 7.42 17.53
N ASP A 612 -8.38 6.38 16.79
CA ASP A 612 -8.90 5.01 16.86
C ASP A 612 -8.27 4.15 17.97
N GLY A 613 -7.49 4.74 18.89
CA GLY A 613 -6.84 4.02 19.99
C GLY A 613 -5.87 2.96 19.45
N CYS A 614 -6.25 1.68 19.48
CA CYS A 614 -5.46 0.61 18.84
C CYS A 614 -5.50 0.60 17.30
N GLY A 615 -6.39 1.38 16.68
CA GLY A 615 -6.38 1.64 15.23
C GLY A 615 -5.42 2.77 14.81
N GLY A 616 -4.82 3.47 15.80
CA GLY A 616 -3.86 4.53 15.61
C GLY A 616 -4.46 5.91 15.35
N GLY A 617 -3.63 6.94 15.50
CA GLY A 617 -3.94 8.33 15.13
C GLY A 617 -2.86 9.30 15.59
N LEU A 618 -3.09 10.61 15.53
CA LEU A 618 -2.00 11.59 15.50
C LEU A 618 -1.49 11.97 16.90
N MET A 619 -0.16 11.97 17.12
CA MET A 619 0.48 12.45 18.35
C MET A 619 0.01 13.82 18.86
N THR A 620 -0.37 14.75 17.98
CA THR A 620 -0.89 16.06 18.37
C THR A 620 -2.31 16.01 18.89
N ASN A 621 -3.09 15.01 18.47
CA ASN A 621 -4.41 14.75 19.02
C ASN A 621 -4.27 14.19 20.45
N ALA A 622 -3.32 13.27 20.67
CA ALA A 622 -3.00 12.79 22.00
C ALA A 622 -2.64 13.95 22.96
N TYR A 623 -1.80 14.90 22.55
CA TYR A 623 -1.51 16.06 23.40
C TYR A 623 -2.73 16.95 23.67
N ARG A 624 -3.58 17.16 22.66
CA ARG A 624 -4.83 17.94 22.83
C ARG A 624 -5.77 17.27 23.82
N TYR A 625 -5.96 15.96 23.68
CA TYR A 625 -6.70 15.15 24.65
C TYR A 625 -6.11 15.31 26.07
N LEU A 626 -4.79 15.25 26.24
CA LEU A 626 -4.18 15.40 27.58
C LEU A 626 -4.33 16.79 28.18
N ILE A 627 -4.38 17.83 27.34
CA ILE A 627 -4.70 19.19 27.79
C ILE A 627 -6.16 19.28 28.25
N GLU A 628 -7.08 18.65 27.52
CA GLU A 628 -8.53 18.66 27.82
C GLU A 628 -8.92 17.75 29.00
N ALA A 629 -8.37 16.53 29.05
CA ALA A 629 -8.61 15.54 30.10
C ALA A 629 -7.93 15.90 31.42
N GLY A 630 -7.02 16.88 31.41
CA GLY A 630 -6.38 17.42 32.61
C GLY A 630 -5.08 16.71 33.00
N GLY A 631 -4.66 15.65 32.31
CA GLY A 631 -3.33 15.06 32.45
C GLY A 631 -3.24 13.55 32.20
N LEU A 632 -2.06 12.99 32.49
CA LEU A 632 -1.71 11.58 32.28
C LEU A 632 -1.38 10.90 33.62
N GLN A 633 -1.85 9.68 33.82
CA GLN A 633 -1.59 8.85 35.01
C GLN A 633 -0.29 8.05 34.89
N GLU A 634 0.31 7.66 36.01
CA GLU A 634 1.41 6.69 36.01
C GLU A 634 0.93 5.29 35.58
N GLU A 635 1.82 4.54 34.95
CA GLU A 635 1.64 3.13 34.56
C GLU A 635 1.21 2.25 35.75
N SER A 636 1.67 2.57 36.97
CA SER A 636 1.28 1.88 38.20
C SER A 636 -0.21 2.08 38.56
N SER A 637 -0.79 3.20 38.14
CA SER A 637 -2.18 3.59 38.41
C SER A 637 -3.12 3.25 37.26
N TYR A 638 -2.60 3.17 36.02
CA TYR A 638 -3.33 2.76 34.83
C TYR A 638 -2.45 1.78 34.01
N PRO A 639 -2.42 0.49 34.35
CA PRO A 639 -1.49 -0.47 33.73
C PRO A 639 -1.75 -0.72 32.25
N TYR A 640 -0.67 -0.92 31.49
CA TYR A 640 -0.71 -1.24 30.08
C TYR A 640 -1.21 -2.67 29.82
N THR A 641 -2.16 -2.81 28.91
CA THR A 641 -2.80 -4.09 28.56
C THR A 641 -2.56 -4.52 27.11
N GLY A 642 -2.09 -3.61 26.25
CA GLY A 642 -1.77 -3.91 24.85
C GLY A 642 -2.98 -4.32 23.99
N LYS A 643 -4.19 -3.92 24.42
CA LYS A 643 -5.47 -4.16 23.76
C LYS A 643 -6.39 -2.97 24.02
N ARG A 644 -7.43 -2.81 23.20
CA ARG A 644 -8.45 -1.77 23.41
C ARG A 644 -9.31 -2.14 24.62
N GLY A 645 -9.49 -1.21 25.56
CA GLY A 645 -10.30 -1.37 26.76
C GLY A 645 -11.26 -0.19 26.99
N GLU A 646 -11.99 -0.24 28.11
CA GLU A 646 -12.82 0.86 28.58
C GLU A 646 -11.98 1.93 29.28
N CYS A 647 -12.31 3.21 29.07
CA CYS A 647 -11.62 4.33 29.73
C CYS A 647 -11.85 4.31 31.24
N LYS A 648 -10.77 4.16 32.01
CA LYS A 648 -10.76 4.14 33.49
C LYS A 648 -10.04 5.36 34.08
N PHE A 649 -10.08 6.48 33.36
CA PHE A 649 -9.36 7.69 33.76
C PHE A 649 -9.85 8.20 35.12
N ASP A 650 -8.91 8.48 36.01
CA ASP A 650 -9.16 8.96 37.37
C ASP A 650 -8.46 10.33 37.58
N PRO A 651 -9.23 11.43 37.61
CA PRO A 651 -8.69 12.78 37.81
C PRO A 651 -7.91 12.96 39.11
N GLU A 652 -8.14 12.15 40.14
CA GLU A 652 -7.41 12.23 41.41
C GLU A 652 -6.01 11.60 41.35
N LYS A 653 -5.72 10.84 40.27
CA LYS A 653 -4.46 10.11 40.08
C LYS A 653 -3.57 10.67 38.97
N ILE A 654 -3.81 11.93 38.56
CA ILE A 654 -3.00 12.60 37.54
C ILE A 654 -1.57 12.76 38.02
N ALA A 655 -0.61 12.28 37.21
CA ALA A 655 0.81 12.35 37.51
C ALA A 655 1.50 13.52 36.81
N VAL A 656 1.11 13.82 35.57
CA VAL A 656 1.69 14.89 34.74
C VAL A 656 0.61 15.61 33.97
N LYS A 657 0.72 16.95 33.89
CA LYS A 657 -0.15 17.78 33.05
C LYS A 657 0.59 18.26 31.81
N VAL A 658 -0.05 18.21 30.65
CA VAL A 658 0.47 18.83 29.43
C VAL A 658 0.08 20.31 29.44
N ALA A 659 1.07 21.18 29.30
CA ALA A 659 0.86 22.63 29.33
C ALA A 659 0.66 23.20 27.92
N ASN A 660 1.49 22.75 26.98
CA ASN A 660 1.44 23.12 25.57
C ASN A 660 2.30 22.11 24.78
N PHE A 661 2.17 22.10 23.45
CA PHE A 661 3.07 21.39 22.56
C PHE A 661 3.42 22.26 21.36
N THR A 662 4.58 22.00 20.74
CA THR A 662 5.07 22.75 19.59
C THR A 662 5.42 21.78 18.46
N LYS A 663 4.96 22.08 17.25
CA LYS A 663 5.42 21.40 16.03
C LYS A 663 6.76 21.99 15.63
N ILE A 664 7.74 21.13 15.39
CA ILE A 664 9.09 21.55 15.04
C ILE A 664 9.22 21.61 13.52
N ALA A 665 9.94 22.62 13.02
CA ALA A 665 10.20 22.80 11.60
C ALA A 665 10.94 21.59 10.98
N VAL A 666 10.81 21.42 9.67
CA VAL A 666 11.37 20.31 8.88
C VAL A 666 12.92 20.29 8.86
N ASP A 667 13.57 21.32 9.36
CA ASP A 667 15.03 21.42 9.45
C ASP A 667 15.58 20.50 10.55
N GLU A 668 16.36 19.50 10.16
CA GLU A 668 17.00 18.55 11.08
C GLU A 668 17.96 19.20 12.10
N ASN A 669 18.48 20.39 11.81
CA ASN A 669 19.25 21.15 12.80
C ASN A 669 18.34 21.73 13.89
N GLN A 670 17.14 22.18 13.52
CA GLN A 670 16.12 22.62 14.48
C GLN A 670 15.59 21.43 15.28
N ILE A 671 15.43 20.26 14.66
CA ILE A 671 15.10 19.01 15.36
C ILE A 671 16.19 18.67 16.39
N ALA A 672 17.47 18.74 16.00
CA ALA A 672 18.58 18.49 16.92
C ALA A 672 18.61 19.50 18.08
N ALA A 673 18.40 20.80 17.81
CA ALA A 673 18.35 21.83 18.84
C ALA A 673 17.19 21.60 19.81
N ASN A 674 15.99 21.33 19.29
CA ASN A 674 14.82 21.04 20.11
C ASN A 674 15.02 19.77 20.93
N LEU A 675 15.60 18.72 20.36
CA LEU A 675 15.92 17.48 21.08
C LEU A 675 16.86 17.77 22.27
N VAL A 676 17.90 18.58 22.08
CA VAL A 676 18.86 18.91 23.14
C VAL A 676 18.23 19.78 24.23
N HIS A 677 17.37 20.74 23.87
CA HIS A 677 16.82 21.71 24.82
C HIS A 677 15.49 21.32 25.46
N HIS A 678 14.65 20.53 24.79
CA HIS A 678 13.28 20.21 25.22
C HIS A 678 13.07 18.75 25.60
N GLY A 679 14.07 17.89 25.41
CA GLY A 679 13.96 16.47 25.72
C GLY A 679 13.69 15.59 24.48
N PRO A 680 13.43 14.29 24.68
CA PRO A 680 12.97 13.39 23.62
C PRO A 680 11.78 13.94 22.84
N LEU A 681 11.76 13.69 21.52
CA LEU A 681 10.74 14.25 20.62
C LEU A 681 9.85 13.13 20.04
N ALA A 682 8.55 13.38 19.98
CA ALA A 682 7.62 12.49 19.27
C ALA A 682 7.71 12.76 17.77
N ILE A 683 8.01 11.71 16.98
CA ILE A 683 8.14 11.81 15.52
C ILE A 683 7.33 10.75 14.78
N GLY A 684 6.87 11.10 13.58
CA GLY A 684 6.36 10.15 12.60
C GLY A 684 7.43 9.80 11.56
N LEU A 685 7.48 8.54 11.15
CA LEU A 685 8.32 8.10 10.02
C LEU A 685 7.62 7.00 9.21
N ASN A 686 8.18 6.70 8.04
CA ASN A 686 7.81 5.53 7.25
C ASN A 686 8.60 4.29 7.74
N ALA A 687 7.89 3.33 8.35
CA ALA A 687 8.51 2.16 8.99
C ALA A 687 8.68 0.94 8.08
N ILE A 688 8.41 1.04 6.77
CA ILE A 688 8.55 -0.08 5.82
C ILE A 688 9.94 -0.74 5.94
N PHE A 689 11.00 0.08 6.05
CA PHE A 689 12.39 -0.39 6.11
C PHE A 689 12.88 -0.70 7.53
N MET A 690 12.06 -0.49 8.56
CA MET A 690 12.41 -0.88 9.92
C MET A 690 12.33 -2.40 10.11
N GLN A 691 11.42 -3.08 9.39
CA GLN A 691 11.25 -4.54 9.54
C GLN A 691 12.51 -5.35 9.14
N THR A 692 13.37 -4.79 8.28
CA THR A 692 14.61 -5.42 7.81
C THR A 692 15.86 -4.98 8.58
N TYR A 693 15.70 -4.28 9.70
CA TYR A 693 16.82 -3.75 10.47
C TYR A 693 17.60 -4.84 11.22
N ILE A 694 18.88 -5.00 10.87
CA ILE A 694 19.80 -6.01 11.42
C ILE A 694 20.92 -5.42 12.31
N GLY A 695 20.85 -4.12 12.64
CA GLY A 695 21.84 -3.42 13.46
C GLY A 695 22.73 -2.45 12.68
N GLY A 696 23.49 -1.61 13.40
CA GLY A 696 24.32 -0.57 12.79
C GLY A 696 23.49 0.62 12.30
N VAL A 697 24.08 1.49 11.48
CA VAL A 697 23.38 2.67 10.94
C VAL A 697 22.61 2.33 9.67
N SER A 698 21.28 2.43 9.73
CA SER A 698 20.38 2.20 8.61
C SER A 698 20.29 3.43 7.71
N CYS A 699 20.78 3.29 6.48
CA CYS A 699 20.72 4.29 5.41
C CYS A 699 19.98 3.66 4.21
N PRO A 700 18.66 3.44 4.31
CA PRO A 700 17.91 2.82 3.23
C PRO A 700 18.10 3.60 1.91
N LEU A 701 18.25 2.87 0.80
CA LEU A 701 18.36 3.44 -0.55
C LEU A 701 17.01 3.97 -1.03
N ILE A 702 15.95 3.28 -0.62
CA ILE A 702 14.56 3.60 -0.88
C ILE A 702 13.92 3.71 0.49
N CYS A 703 13.40 4.88 0.86
CA CYS A 703 12.52 5.04 2.02
C CYS A 703 11.74 6.33 1.81
N GLY A 704 10.44 6.20 1.55
CA GLY A 704 9.58 7.34 1.22
C GLY A 704 9.67 8.41 2.30
N LYS A 705 9.86 9.67 1.89
CA LYS A 705 9.78 10.80 2.83
C LYS A 705 8.34 11.11 3.18
N LYS A 706 7.42 10.83 2.27
CA LYS A 706 5.98 10.97 2.45
C LYS A 706 5.42 9.64 3.01
N TRP A 707 4.16 9.64 3.47
CA TRP A 707 3.47 8.43 3.96
C TRP A 707 4.00 7.92 5.31
N LEU A 708 4.01 8.81 6.31
CA LEU A 708 4.36 8.45 7.68
C LEU A 708 3.26 7.53 8.24
N ASN A 709 3.64 6.32 8.65
CA ASN A 709 2.72 5.29 9.09
C ASN A 709 3.05 4.74 10.48
N HIS A 710 4.09 5.28 11.12
CA HIS A 710 4.57 4.79 12.40
C HIS A 710 5.07 5.91 13.31
N GLY A 711 4.53 5.99 14.52
CA GLY A 711 4.97 6.89 15.58
C GLY A 711 6.12 6.29 16.38
N VAL A 712 7.21 7.03 16.52
CA VAL A 712 8.40 6.61 17.29
C VAL A 712 8.93 7.76 18.13
N LEU A 713 9.79 7.47 19.10
CA LEU A 713 10.38 8.49 19.96
C LEU A 713 11.84 8.74 19.56
N LEU A 714 12.16 9.97 19.17
CA LEU A 714 13.52 10.40 18.90
C LEU A 714 14.23 10.73 20.23
N VAL A 715 15.31 10.02 20.54
CA VAL A 715 15.97 10.10 21.86
C VAL A 715 17.42 10.58 21.80
N GLY A 716 18.03 10.62 20.62
CA GLY A 716 19.42 11.02 20.48
C GLY A 716 19.90 11.09 19.02
N TYR A 717 21.17 11.40 18.84
CA TYR A 717 21.88 11.34 17.56
C TYR A 717 23.39 11.14 17.76
N GLY A 718 24.07 10.68 16.71
CA GLY A 718 25.52 10.55 16.67
C GLY A 718 26.13 11.09 15.37
N ALA A 719 27.33 11.66 15.46
CA ALA A 719 28.05 12.19 14.28
C ALA A 719 28.60 11.09 13.35
N ARG A 720 28.86 9.88 13.88
CA ARG A 720 29.57 8.84 13.14
C ARG A 720 29.15 7.43 13.57
N GLY A 721 28.57 6.66 12.66
CA GLY A 721 28.30 5.22 12.82
C GLY A 721 28.36 4.50 11.48
N TYR A 722 28.78 3.23 11.49
CA TYR A 722 28.97 2.47 10.25
C TYR A 722 27.63 2.00 9.68
N SER A 723 27.40 2.26 8.39
CA SER A 723 26.24 1.77 7.66
C SER A 723 26.63 0.57 6.80
N ILE A 724 26.01 -0.57 7.08
CA ILE A 724 26.21 -1.82 6.34
C ILE A 724 25.78 -1.65 4.89
N LEU A 725 24.63 -1.01 4.65
CA LEU A 725 24.08 -0.78 3.30
C LEU A 725 24.89 0.19 2.44
N ARG A 726 25.60 1.14 3.07
CA ARG A 726 26.36 2.18 2.34
C ARG A 726 27.87 1.98 2.42
N PHE A 727 28.32 0.89 3.06
CA PHE A 727 29.73 0.58 3.30
C PHE A 727 30.57 1.79 3.76
N SER A 728 29.97 2.67 4.57
CA SER A 728 30.56 3.95 4.95
C SER A 728 30.00 4.48 6.28
N TYR A 729 30.75 5.38 6.92
CA TYR A 729 30.32 6.03 8.16
C TYR A 729 29.35 7.19 7.87
N LYS A 730 28.26 7.25 8.63
CA LYS A 730 27.19 8.24 8.46
C LYS A 730 26.76 8.81 9.83
N PRO A 731 26.33 10.08 9.89
CA PRO A 731 25.62 10.60 11.06
C PRO A 731 24.24 9.94 11.14
N TYR A 732 23.71 9.78 12.35
CA TYR A 732 22.48 9.04 12.58
C TYR A 732 21.65 9.59 13.75
N TRP A 733 20.35 9.36 13.69
CA TRP A 733 19.37 9.51 14.76
C TRP A 733 19.30 8.22 15.58
N ILE A 734 19.03 8.34 16.87
CA ILE A 734 18.75 7.23 17.79
C ILE A 734 17.24 7.29 18.10
N ILE A 735 16.54 6.25 17.72
CA ILE A 735 15.07 6.18 17.77
C ILE A 735 14.67 5.02 18.68
N LYS A 736 13.80 5.28 19.66
CA LYS A 736 13.17 4.27 20.51
C LYS A 736 11.87 3.82 19.82
N ASN A 737 11.73 2.51 19.64
CA ASN A 737 10.58 1.89 18.98
C ASN A 737 9.65 1.19 19.99
N SER A 738 8.40 0.98 19.58
CA SER A 738 7.34 0.38 20.39
C SER A 738 7.22 -1.14 20.24
N TRP A 739 8.01 -1.77 19.36
CA TRP A 739 7.98 -3.22 19.07
C TRP A 739 8.71 -4.10 20.10
N GLY A 740 9.05 -3.55 21.26
CA GLY A 740 9.64 -4.29 22.37
C GLY A 740 11.17 -4.47 22.27
N LYS A 741 11.75 -5.00 23.36
CA LYS A 741 13.21 -5.17 23.53
C LYS A 741 13.82 -6.26 22.62
N HIS A 742 13.00 -7.10 22.00
CA HIS A 742 13.46 -8.18 21.11
C HIS A 742 13.74 -7.71 19.68
N TRP A 743 13.29 -6.50 19.33
CA TRP A 743 13.43 -5.94 17.99
C TRP A 743 14.58 -4.93 17.91
N GLY A 744 15.32 -4.91 16.79
CA GLY A 744 16.42 -3.98 16.55
C GLY A 744 17.54 -4.07 17.58
N GLU A 745 18.14 -2.92 17.94
CA GLU A 745 19.19 -2.84 18.95
C GLU A 745 18.58 -2.73 20.36
N LYS A 746 17.92 -3.79 20.84
CA LYS A 746 17.19 -3.83 22.13
C LYS A 746 16.03 -2.82 22.19
N GLY A 747 15.27 -2.71 21.11
CA GLY A 747 14.15 -1.77 20.94
C GLY A 747 14.54 -0.42 20.34
N TYR A 748 15.79 -0.28 19.89
CA TYR A 748 16.30 0.94 19.29
C TYR A 748 16.67 0.77 17.81
N TYR A 749 16.57 1.88 17.08
CA TYR A 749 16.85 1.98 15.66
C TYR A 749 17.80 3.15 15.40
N ARG A 750 18.85 2.93 14.60
CA ARG A 750 19.75 4.00 14.15
C ARG A 750 19.45 4.34 12.69
N LEU A 751 18.87 5.51 12.47
CA LEU A 751 18.47 5.99 11.14
C LEU A 751 19.43 7.07 10.67
N CYS A 752 19.84 7.05 9.40
CA CYS A 752 20.72 8.08 8.87
C CYS A 752 20.14 9.49 8.99
N ARG A 753 21.01 10.43 9.38
CA ARG A 753 20.71 11.85 9.59
C ARG A 753 21.24 12.70 8.43
N GLY A 754 20.55 13.78 8.11
CA GLY A 754 20.97 14.86 7.21
C GLY A 754 20.12 15.01 5.96
N HIS A 755 19.14 14.12 5.73
CA HIS A 755 18.40 14.06 4.47
C HIS A 755 16.89 13.85 4.63
N GLY A 756 16.33 13.92 5.83
CA GLY A 756 14.93 13.59 6.09
C GLY A 756 14.62 12.14 5.76
N THR A 757 15.55 11.22 6.06
CA THR A 757 15.42 9.80 5.71
C THR A 757 14.13 9.24 6.31
N CYS A 758 13.34 8.50 5.51
CA CYS A 758 12.05 7.96 5.91
C CYS A 758 11.02 9.01 6.38
N GLY A 759 11.18 10.28 6.01
CA GLY A 759 10.20 11.32 6.35
C GLY A 759 10.25 11.77 7.79
N MET A 760 11.28 11.38 8.54
CA MET A 760 11.37 11.58 9.99
C MET A 760 11.32 13.06 10.43
N ASN A 761 11.55 13.98 9.50
CA ASN A 761 11.50 15.43 9.71
C ASN A 761 10.16 16.07 9.30
N GLN A 762 9.18 15.30 8.82
CA GLN A 762 7.89 15.84 8.36
C GLN A 762 6.86 16.01 9.49
N MET A 763 6.97 15.22 10.55
CA MET A 763 6.04 15.23 11.67
C MET A 763 6.84 15.08 12.96
N VAL A 764 7.20 16.22 13.55
CA VAL A 764 8.04 16.30 14.74
C VAL A 764 7.37 17.23 15.74
N SER A 765 7.28 16.80 16.99
CA SER A 765 6.68 17.58 18.06
C SER A 765 7.46 17.49 19.36
N ALA A 766 7.56 18.62 20.05
CA ALA A 766 7.98 18.74 21.43
C ALA A 766 6.77 19.05 22.30
N VAL A 767 6.76 18.54 23.53
CA VAL A 767 5.72 18.84 24.51
C VAL A 767 6.33 19.56 25.71
N VAL A 768 5.56 20.45 26.32
CA VAL A 768 5.90 21.12 27.57
C VAL A 768 4.94 20.63 28.64
N THR A 769 5.50 20.15 29.75
CA THR A 769 4.73 19.64 30.88
C THR A 769 4.71 20.65 32.02
N LYS A 770 3.72 20.50 32.89
CA LYS A 770 3.65 21.13 34.21
C LYS A 770 3.44 20.03 35.23
N VAL A 771 4.04 20.20 36.41
CA VAL A 771 3.78 19.34 37.55
C VAL A 771 2.30 19.46 37.91
N ALA A 772 1.65 18.32 38.15
CA ALA A 772 0.22 18.24 38.44
C ALA A 772 -0.17 18.93 39.73
#